data_AF-A0AAE1JBG5-F1
#
_entry.id   AF-A0AAE1JBG5-F1
#
_cell.length_a   1.000
_cell.length_b   1.000
_cell.length_c   1.000
_cell.angle_alpha   90.00
_cell.angle_beta   90.00
_cell.angle_gamma   90.00
#
_symmetry.space_group_name_H-M   'P 1'
#
loop_
_entity.id
_entity.type
_entity.pdbx_description
1 polymer ?
#
loop_
_entity_poly.entity_id
_entity_poly.type
_entity_poly.pdbx_seq_one_letter_code
_entity_poly.pdbx_strand_id
1 'polypeptide(L)'
;MKGWKLPIKSKKGKSQEVTDAHVPRPPKESPAHKELVRAGNALLSVALSHQPSPSKGDTHTAPEQEQTAGHEERIAKALWDRVLLKVKESKDRDAIYLIDEIEKHVPQDGSSNARPIVMTDLVSSVMEVMEQQFKDKHGHNSTSAYVEKTISMLNQFISVGDVAVSYDPVHAALPWAAVRVVLVGITSNHQLNMQILGGLASVTSLLLQCNMYQRLYLTSSSVTDGIKEALEALEESLVDSYANSLSFVSFLYSHRNKSMAIMAPFLLNDVEKKVKSLDESSSQLTKCADNCERFFSLNQNKSFEKLFELIGKLQHSSNYHLVLLESIQREFILSKLQVAQGAAYDDFSESSRDECHPGTRIEILDTIYKWATDPDPSSPSIFWLQGLAGTGKSTIAQTVAKNFDGKSLGASFFFKRGEGDRGTARRFFATIASQMIRKQPIMTQVLHSILQEEPEIGDKLLETQFRELWLRLLKEAHMEPTPERMTIVVVIDALDECDPPKDAKLLIKLLTAHNINSPVVTKIFLTSRPEYHINQQFNITGSIRQNMILHRVEETKIQSDIRIFLENDIEEYKTQYNQNEEKMKQGQRLPLDWPGKGILNRLVRMASPLFISAATVSRMLRNEQWPETPDQKIAHILEFSTRGEGHVEDLYCSILAQIMDRIPIHARKKFTAEFQKIVGSVVLLTSPLSISALSDLTGFQKSEIYSKLNPLSSVLDVQSADTPIKLFHLSYRDFVLDENSFIGENGMSCRGLRIEEATIHAWLAKRCVQLLSTDLHNDICNLQDPGVIREEVEQDTIEEHLPQAIAYACIYWVHHVQEGKMVLQDGGPEHKLLETKMLNWIEALTWLGRINEGVELIRALKTLADIHSLF
;
A
#
# COMPACT_ATOMS: atom_id res chain seq x y z
N MET A 1 13.96 -0.84 60.83
CA MET A 1 12.80 -0.61 61.70
C MET A 1 11.88 0.40 61.03
N LYS A 2 10.59 0.04 60.88
CA LYS A 2 9.38 0.88 60.80
C LYS A 2 9.61 2.33 60.33
N GLY A 3 9.28 2.69 59.10
CA GLY A 3 7.90 2.82 58.60
C GLY A 3 7.47 4.28 58.72
N TRP A 4 6.68 4.80 57.79
CA TRP A 4 5.61 5.78 58.02
C TRP A 4 4.88 6.11 56.71
N LYS A 5 3.57 5.91 56.73
CA LYS A 5 2.59 6.27 55.71
C LYS A 5 2.27 7.77 55.80
N LEU A 6 1.98 8.39 54.66
CA LEU A 6 1.26 9.67 54.57
C LEU A 6 -0.08 9.44 53.86
N PRO A 7 -1.22 9.93 54.40
CA PRO A 7 -2.53 9.82 53.77
C PRO A 7 -2.96 11.12 53.06
N ILE A 8 -3.56 10.93 51.88
CA ILE A 8 -4.80 11.54 51.34
C ILE A 8 -5.17 12.96 51.82
N LYS A 9 -5.27 13.91 50.87
CA LYS A 9 -6.45 14.80 50.76
C LYS A 9 -6.67 15.36 49.36
N SER A 10 -7.95 15.38 49.01
CA SER A 10 -8.60 15.76 47.76
C SER A 10 -8.43 17.24 47.39
N LYS A 11 -8.52 17.54 46.09
CA LYS A 11 -9.12 18.80 45.63
C LYS A 11 -9.79 18.64 44.26
N LYS A 12 -10.98 19.22 44.22
CA LYS A 12 -12.00 19.26 43.17
C LYS A 12 -11.48 19.86 41.86
N GLY A 13 -12.05 19.37 40.77
CA GLY A 13 -11.76 19.78 39.41
C GLY A 13 -12.05 21.24 39.06
N LYS A 14 -11.38 21.66 38.00
CA LYS A 14 -11.84 22.67 37.06
C LYS A 14 -11.64 22.09 35.66
N SER A 15 -12.74 22.00 34.95
CA SER A 15 -12.87 21.68 33.54
C SER A 15 -12.07 22.67 32.70
N GLN A 16 -11.19 22.15 31.86
CA GLN A 16 -10.59 22.87 30.73
C GLN A 16 -10.86 22.01 29.51
N GLU A 17 -11.69 22.54 28.60
CA GLU A 17 -11.97 21.96 27.29
C GLU A 17 -10.66 21.80 26.53
N VAL A 18 -10.29 20.54 26.27
CA VAL A 18 -9.25 20.18 25.32
C VAL A 18 -9.98 19.87 24.01
N THR A 19 -9.73 20.70 23.02
CA THR A 19 -10.12 20.50 21.62
C THR A 19 -9.56 19.17 21.11
N ASP A 20 -10.44 18.34 20.55
CA ASP A 20 -10.18 17.03 19.97
C ASP A 20 -8.96 17.01 19.02
N ALA A 21 -7.82 16.56 19.55
CA ALA A 21 -6.81 15.91 18.74
C ALA A 21 -7.33 14.51 18.39
N HIS A 22 -7.54 14.25 17.10
CA HIS A 22 -8.03 12.98 16.56
C HIS A 22 -7.15 11.81 17.06
N VAL A 23 -7.65 11.12 18.09
CA VAL A 23 -7.21 9.77 18.46
C VAL A 23 -7.42 8.88 17.23
N PRO A 24 -6.41 8.10 16.78
CA PRO A 24 -6.60 7.14 15.70
C PRO A 24 -7.78 6.24 16.06
N ARG A 25 -8.82 6.24 15.22
CA ARG A 25 -9.98 5.37 15.45
C ARG A 25 -9.48 3.93 15.49
N PRO A 26 -9.91 3.11 16.48
CA PRO A 26 -9.66 1.68 16.42
C PRO A 26 -10.14 1.14 15.06
N PRO A 27 -9.42 0.18 14.46
CA PRO A 27 -9.77 -0.33 13.15
C PRO A 27 -11.23 -0.78 13.14
N LYS A 28 -12.00 -0.32 12.14
CA LYS A 28 -13.39 -0.72 11.97
C LYS A 28 -13.44 -2.25 11.85
N GLU A 29 -14.12 -2.90 12.79
CA GLU A 29 -14.48 -4.32 12.68
C GLU A 29 -15.04 -4.62 11.29
N SER A 30 -14.51 -5.65 10.64
CA SER A 30 -14.94 -6.02 9.29
C SER A 30 -16.43 -6.41 9.30
N PRO A 31 -17.18 -6.15 8.21
CA PRO A 31 -18.57 -6.61 8.08
C PRO A 31 -18.72 -8.11 8.32
N ALA A 32 -17.71 -8.90 7.91
CA ALA A 32 -17.63 -10.34 8.13
C ALA A 32 -17.50 -10.71 9.62
N HIS A 33 -16.71 -9.99 10.41
CA HIS A 33 -16.61 -10.21 11.87
C HIS A 33 -17.95 -9.98 12.56
N LYS A 34 -18.70 -8.95 12.15
CA LYS A 34 -20.05 -8.67 12.69
C LYS A 34 -21.08 -9.71 12.31
N GLU A 35 -21.00 -10.25 11.09
CA GLU A 35 -21.82 -11.38 10.63
C GLU A 35 -21.52 -12.65 11.41
N LEU A 36 -20.25 -12.94 11.70
CA LEU A 36 -19.80 -14.09 12.49
C LEU A 36 -20.34 -14.06 13.93
N VAL A 37 -20.18 -12.91 14.60
CA VAL A 37 -20.72 -12.67 15.94
C VAL A 37 -22.25 -12.73 15.93
N ARG A 38 -22.90 -12.23 14.87
CA ARG A 38 -24.37 -12.36 14.70
C ARG A 38 -24.82 -13.80 14.47
N ALA A 39 -24.12 -14.56 13.64
CA ALA A 39 -24.45 -15.95 13.34
C ALA A 39 -24.30 -16.85 14.58
N GLY A 40 -23.22 -16.68 15.34
CA GLY A 40 -23.02 -17.35 16.63
C GLY A 40 -24.13 -17.02 17.64
N ASN A 41 -24.49 -15.74 17.76
CA ASN A 41 -25.60 -15.32 18.63
C ASN A 41 -26.99 -15.77 18.13
N ALA A 42 -27.19 -15.90 16.81
CA ALA A 42 -28.45 -16.39 16.24
C ALA A 42 -28.63 -17.90 16.49
N LEU A 43 -27.55 -18.69 16.40
CA LEU A 43 -27.52 -20.11 16.77
C LEU A 43 -27.82 -20.33 18.24
N LEU A 44 -27.28 -19.48 19.12
CA LEU A 44 -27.63 -19.46 20.55
C LEU A 44 -29.15 -19.31 20.74
N SER A 45 -29.81 -18.41 19.99
CA SER A 45 -31.27 -18.23 20.10
C SER A 45 -32.08 -19.44 19.62
N VAL A 46 -31.62 -20.12 18.57
CA VAL A 46 -32.30 -21.30 17.99
C VAL A 46 -32.11 -22.52 18.89
N ALA A 47 -30.90 -22.76 19.40
CA ALA A 47 -30.60 -23.84 20.34
C ALA A 47 -31.37 -23.68 21.66
N LEU A 48 -31.49 -22.45 22.18
CA LEU A 48 -32.29 -22.15 23.38
C LEU A 48 -33.81 -22.35 23.13
N SER A 49 -34.28 -22.15 21.90
CA SER A 49 -35.69 -22.38 21.52
C SER A 49 -36.06 -23.85 21.33
N HIS A 50 -35.08 -24.77 21.37
CA HIS A 50 -35.27 -26.22 21.31
C HIS A 50 -35.17 -26.93 22.67
N GLN A 51 -35.07 -26.17 23.77
CA GLN A 51 -35.46 -26.72 25.06
C GLN A 51 -36.99 -26.89 25.12
N PRO A 52 -37.52 -28.01 25.64
CA PRO A 52 -38.96 -28.20 25.77
C PRO A 52 -39.54 -27.07 26.62
N SER A 53 -40.46 -26.29 26.07
CA SER A 53 -41.20 -25.29 26.83
C SER A 53 -42.03 -25.99 27.91
N PRO A 54 -42.02 -25.52 29.18
CA PRO A 54 -42.82 -26.13 30.23
C PRO A 54 -44.30 -25.90 29.93
N SER A 55 -45.04 -26.98 29.68
CA SER A 55 -46.49 -26.94 29.56
C SER A 55 -47.08 -26.45 30.88
N LYS A 56 -47.94 -25.43 30.80
CA LYS A 56 -48.76 -24.97 31.93
C LYS A 56 -49.68 -26.11 32.41
N GLY A 57 -49.66 -26.39 33.71
CA GLY A 57 -50.77 -27.07 34.40
C GLY A 57 -50.37 -28.11 35.44
N ASP A 58 -50.59 -27.75 36.70
CA ASP A 58 -50.98 -28.60 37.84
C ASP A 58 -50.11 -29.79 38.28
N THR A 59 -49.47 -29.55 39.43
CA THR A 59 -49.08 -30.44 40.54
C THR A 59 -48.98 -31.96 40.31
N HIS A 60 -47.78 -32.47 40.67
CA HIS A 60 -47.37 -33.85 40.97
C HIS A 60 -46.89 -34.72 39.80
N THR A 61 -45.61 -34.62 39.46
CA THR A 61 -44.56 -35.67 39.58
C THR A 61 -43.31 -35.28 38.76
N ALA A 62 -42.11 -35.38 39.36
CA ALA A 62 -40.84 -35.46 38.65
C ALA A 62 -40.49 -36.96 38.52
N PRO A 63 -39.91 -37.47 37.42
CA PRO A 63 -38.53 -37.12 37.01
C PRO A 63 -38.24 -37.26 35.49
N GLU A 64 -38.27 -36.17 34.71
CA GLU A 64 -37.83 -36.23 33.29
C GLU A 64 -36.80 -35.14 32.91
N GLN A 65 -36.58 -34.10 33.74
CA GLN A 65 -35.61 -33.04 33.46
C GLN A 65 -34.17 -33.32 33.95
N GLU A 66 -33.95 -34.28 34.87
CA GLU A 66 -32.59 -34.70 35.30
C GLU A 66 -31.96 -35.75 34.37
N GLN A 67 -32.74 -36.44 33.55
CA GLN A 67 -32.25 -37.53 32.70
C GLN A 67 -31.66 -37.05 31.37
N THR A 68 -32.15 -35.95 30.80
CA THR A 68 -31.65 -35.39 29.53
C THR A 68 -30.30 -34.69 29.71
N ALA A 69 -30.12 -33.88 30.77
CA ALA A 69 -28.82 -33.29 31.10
C ALA A 69 -27.76 -34.35 31.45
N GLY A 70 -28.15 -35.40 32.17
CA GLY A 70 -27.27 -36.54 32.49
C GLY A 70 -26.98 -37.46 31.30
N HIS A 71 -27.75 -37.40 30.21
CA HIS A 71 -27.51 -38.18 28.99
C HIS A 71 -26.50 -37.48 28.07
N GLU A 72 -26.64 -36.16 27.87
CA GLU A 72 -25.67 -35.35 27.12
C GLU A 72 -24.27 -35.38 27.77
N GLU A 73 -24.20 -35.28 29.09
CA GLU A 73 -22.94 -35.32 29.85
C GLU A 73 -22.26 -36.71 29.79
N ARG A 74 -23.03 -37.79 29.67
CA ARG A 74 -22.51 -39.16 29.49
C ARG A 74 -21.98 -39.42 28.08
N ILE A 75 -22.67 -38.94 27.05
CA ILE A 75 -22.23 -39.06 25.65
C ILE A 75 -20.95 -38.23 25.44
N ALA A 76 -20.91 -37.00 25.94
CA ALA A 76 -19.74 -36.13 25.93
C ALA A 76 -18.51 -36.81 26.57
N LYS A 77 -18.69 -37.38 27.77
CA LYS A 77 -17.61 -38.08 28.48
C LYS A 77 -17.09 -39.32 27.72
N ALA A 78 -18.00 -40.11 27.15
CA ALA A 78 -17.64 -41.31 26.39
C ALA A 78 -16.86 -40.99 25.09
N LEU A 79 -17.21 -39.90 24.41
CA LEU A 79 -16.54 -39.47 23.19
C LEU A 79 -15.12 -38.98 23.48
N TRP A 80 -14.94 -38.20 24.56
CA TRP A 80 -13.62 -37.75 25.00
C TRP A 80 -12.68 -38.86 25.44
N ASP A 81 -13.18 -39.83 26.20
CA ASP A 81 -12.38 -40.98 26.62
C ASP A 81 -11.83 -41.74 25.39
N ARG A 82 -12.63 -41.82 24.32
CA ARG A 82 -12.20 -42.39 23.02
C ARG A 82 -11.14 -41.54 22.32
N VAL A 83 -11.25 -40.21 22.33
CA VAL A 83 -10.22 -39.33 21.74
C VAL A 83 -8.90 -39.46 22.50
N LEU A 84 -8.94 -39.42 23.83
CA LEU A 84 -7.74 -39.55 24.67
C LEU A 84 -7.07 -40.91 24.48
N LEU A 85 -7.86 -41.98 24.38
CA LEU A 85 -7.35 -43.32 24.06
C LEU A 85 -6.66 -43.35 22.69
N LYS A 86 -7.30 -42.78 21.66
CA LYS A 86 -6.77 -42.72 20.29
C LYS A 86 -5.47 -41.93 20.22
N VAL A 87 -5.37 -40.81 20.94
CA VAL A 87 -4.12 -40.03 21.02
C VAL A 87 -3.02 -40.84 21.74
N LYS A 88 -3.33 -41.54 22.84
CA LYS A 88 -2.38 -42.40 23.55
C LYS A 88 -1.90 -43.59 22.69
N GLU A 89 -2.73 -44.10 21.79
CA GLU A 89 -2.39 -45.17 20.83
C GLU A 89 -1.62 -44.67 19.60
N SER A 90 -1.75 -43.40 19.22
CA SER A 90 -1.17 -42.81 18.00
C SER A 90 0.37 -42.77 17.95
N LYS A 91 1.05 -43.04 19.08
CA LYS A 91 2.51 -42.88 19.27
C LYS A 91 3.03 -41.46 19.06
N ASP A 92 2.16 -40.44 18.98
CA ASP A 92 2.55 -39.04 18.92
C ASP A 92 3.12 -38.59 20.28
N ARG A 93 4.45 -38.52 20.39
CA ARG A 93 5.15 -38.20 21.65
C ARG A 93 4.81 -36.81 22.17
N ASP A 94 4.60 -35.84 21.28
CA ASP A 94 4.30 -34.46 21.67
C ASP A 94 2.88 -34.38 22.23
N ALA A 95 1.93 -35.09 21.61
CA ALA A 95 0.54 -35.17 22.08
C ALA A 95 0.40 -35.89 23.42
N ILE A 96 1.12 -37.01 23.60
CA ILE A 96 1.16 -37.74 24.88
C ILE A 96 1.79 -36.86 25.97
N TYR A 97 2.89 -36.16 25.67
CA TYR A 97 3.52 -35.25 26.62
C TYR A 97 2.59 -34.12 27.07
N LEU A 98 1.87 -33.48 26.13
CA LEU A 98 0.92 -32.42 26.46
C LEU A 98 -0.18 -32.95 27.41
N ILE A 99 -0.77 -34.10 27.07
CA ILE A 99 -1.82 -34.75 27.88
C ILE A 99 -1.30 -35.08 29.28
N ASP A 100 -0.12 -35.71 29.39
CA ASP A 100 0.49 -36.07 30.68
C ASP A 100 0.82 -34.84 31.53
N GLU A 101 1.28 -33.75 30.91
CA GLU A 101 1.64 -32.52 31.60
C GLU A 101 0.40 -31.81 32.18
N ILE A 102 -0.72 -31.87 31.46
CA ILE A 102 -2.01 -31.36 31.91
C ILE A 102 -2.60 -32.26 33.02
N GLU A 103 -2.55 -33.59 32.87
CA GLU A 103 -3.01 -34.55 33.88
C GLU A 103 -2.26 -34.38 35.22
N LYS A 104 -0.98 -34.00 35.21
CA LYS A 104 -0.19 -33.68 36.43
C LYS A 104 -0.66 -32.43 37.18
N HIS A 105 -1.33 -31.49 36.51
CA HIS A 105 -1.80 -30.24 37.11
C HIS A 105 -3.25 -30.36 37.64
N VAL A 106 -3.85 -31.55 37.56
CA VAL A 106 -5.14 -31.87 38.18
C VAL A 106 -4.90 -32.31 39.64
N PRO A 107 -5.46 -31.62 40.66
CA PRO A 107 -5.26 -32.00 42.05
C PRO A 107 -5.84 -33.40 42.36
N GLN A 108 -5.02 -34.31 42.88
CA GLN A 108 -5.47 -35.60 43.42
C GLN A 108 -5.87 -35.44 44.90
N ASP A 109 -7.08 -34.99 45.18
CA ASP A 109 -7.66 -35.17 46.52
C ASP A 109 -8.99 -35.93 46.44
N GLY A 110 -8.91 -37.20 46.85
CA GLY A 110 -10.05 -38.09 47.00
C GLY A 110 -10.89 -37.70 48.21
N SER A 111 -11.93 -36.90 48.00
CA SER A 111 -13.11 -36.90 48.87
C SER A 111 -14.38 -36.81 48.03
N SER A 112 -15.30 -37.72 48.30
CA SER A 112 -16.44 -38.10 47.47
C SER A 112 -17.61 -37.10 47.47
N ASN A 113 -17.34 -35.80 47.42
CA ASN A 113 -18.39 -34.76 47.27
C ASN A 113 -17.90 -33.45 46.61
N ALA A 114 -16.75 -33.46 45.93
CA ALA A 114 -16.32 -32.30 45.15
C ALA A 114 -17.00 -32.29 43.77
N ARG A 115 -17.69 -31.18 43.46
CA ARG A 115 -18.09 -30.84 42.08
C ARG A 115 -16.86 -30.99 41.17
N PRO A 116 -17.00 -31.48 39.93
CA PRO A 116 -15.86 -31.55 39.01
C PRO A 116 -15.26 -30.16 38.93
N ILE A 117 -13.99 -30.04 39.33
CA ILE A 117 -13.22 -28.81 39.13
C ILE A 117 -13.33 -28.52 37.64
N VAL A 118 -14.05 -27.45 37.32
CA VAL A 118 -14.41 -27.13 35.96
C VAL A 118 -13.09 -26.78 35.26
N MET A 119 -12.80 -27.45 34.15
CA MET A 119 -11.62 -27.23 33.28
C MET A 119 -11.31 -25.74 33.03
N THR A 120 -12.32 -24.85 33.18
CA THR A 120 -12.25 -23.39 33.14
C THR A 120 -11.31 -22.75 34.18
N ASP A 121 -11.16 -23.34 35.37
CA ASP A 121 -10.33 -22.77 36.45
C ASP A 121 -8.82 -23.01 36.19
N LEU A 122 -8.49 -24.15 35.57
CA LEU A 122 -7.15 -24.46 35.06
C LEU A 122 -6.79 -23.56 33.88
N VAL A 123 -7.73 -23.36 32.94
CA VAL A 123 -7.57 -22.45 31.78
C VAL A 123 -7.34 -21.01 32.25
N SER A 124 -8.08 -20.53 33.24
CA SER A 124 -7.94 -19.16 33.77
C SER A 124 -6.60 -18.94 34.48
N SER A 125 -6.10 -19.94 35.21
CA SER A 125 -4.80 -19.86 35.89
C SER A 125 -3.62 -19.88 34.91
N VAL A 126 -3.75 -20.65 33.83
CA VAL A 126 -2.75 -20.69 32.74
C VAL A 126 -2.77 -19.37 31.95
N MET A 127 -3.93 -18.73 31.80
CA MET A 127 -4.10 -17.43 31.13
C MET A 127 -3.39 -16.27 31.87
N GLU A 128 -3.53 -16.17 33.20
CA GLU A 128 -2.91 -15.08 33.98
C GLU A 128 -1.37 -15.12 33.96
N VAL A 129 -0.79 -16.32 34.05
CA VAL A 129 0.67 -16.51 34.00
C VAL A 129 1.25 -16.12 32.64
N MET A 130 0.47 -16.27 31.57
CA MET A 130 0.92 -16.00 30.20
C MET A 130 0.82 -14.52 29.80
N GLU A 131 -0.17 -13.81 30.31
CA GLU A 131 -0.33 -12.37 30.08
C GLU A 131 0.80 -11.55 30.74
N GLN A 132 1.36 -12.07 31.84
CA GLN A 132 2.57 -11.54 32.48
C GLN A 132 3.84 -11.81 31.64
N GLN A 133 4.05 -13.04 31.16
CA GLN A 133 5.25 -13.36 30.37
C GLN A 133 5.29 -12.66 29.01
N PHE A 134 4.14 -12.37 28.40
CA PHE A 134 4.06 -11.58 27.17
C PHE A 134 4.53 -10.13 27.37
N LYS A 135 4.11 -9.50 28.48
CA LYS A 135 4.53 -8.13 28.85
C LYS A 135 6.02 -8.05 29.18
N ASP A 136 6.58 -9.11 29.76
CA ASP A 136 8.00 -9.15 30.15
C ASP A 136 8.96 -9.38 28.97
N LYS A 137 8.53 -10.08 27.90
CA LYS A 137 9.36 -10.38 26.72
C LYS A 137 9.38 -9.27 25.66
N HIS A 138 8.46 -8.32 25.72
CA HIS A 138 8.31 -7.23 24.73
C HIS A 138 8.50 -5.84 25.35
N GLY A 139 9.36 -5.76 26.37
CA GLY A 139 9.80 -4.50 26.94
C GLY A 139 10.47 -3.59 25.91
N HIS A 140 9.78 -2.50 25.58
CA HIS A 140 10.28 -1.19 25.17
C HIS A 140 11.05 -0.97 23.86
N ASN A 141 11.10 -1.91 22.90
CA ASN A 141 11.59 -1.59 21.55
C ASN A 141 10.55 -1.90 20.46
N SER A 142 10.46 -0.95 19.53
CA SER A 142 9.37 -0.67 18.60
C SER A 142 9.02 -1.83 17.65
N THR A 143 7.72 -2.07 17.50
CA THR A 143 7.12 -3.16 16.71
C THR A 143 6.79 -2.68 15.29
N SER A 144 7.36 -3.34 14.27
CA SER A 144 7.03 -3.13 12.84
C SER A 144 5.51 -3.12 12.56
N ALA A 145 5.06 -2.25 11.66
CA ALA A 145 3.65 -2.16 11.23
C ALA A 145 3.05 -3.49 10.71
N TYR A 146 3.88 -4.39 10.15
CA TYR A 146 3.47 -5.75 9.79
C TYR A 146 3.13 -6.59 11.03
N VAL A 147 3.94 -6.47 12.09
CA VAL A 147 3.75 -7.15 13.37
C VAL A 147 2.49 -6.64 14.04
N GLU A 148 2.25 -5.32 14.08
CA GLU A 148 1.02 -4.74 14.64
C GLU A 148 -0.26 -5.19 13.90
N LYS A 149 -0.23 -5.23 12.56
CA LYS A 149 -1.36 -5.69 11.75
C LYS A 149 -1.60 -7.19 11.91
N THR A 150 -0.53 -7.99 12.00
CA THR A 150 -0.61 -9.41 12.32
C THR A 150 -1.19 -9.64 13.72
N ILE A 151 -0.78 -8.87 14.74
CA ILE A 151 -1.32 -8.91 16.10
C ILE A 151 -2.81 -8.53 16.12
N SER A 152 -3.22 -7.48 15.39
CA SER A 152 -4.63 -7.11 15.29
C SER A 152 -5.49 -8.20 14.67
N MET A 153 -4.97 -8.92 13.66
CA MET A 153 -5.65 -10.05 13.03
C MET A 153 -5.71 -11.28 13.97
N LEU A 154 -4.63 -11.53 14.71
CA LEU A 154 -4.57 -12.57 15.75
C LEU A 154 -5.59 -12.31 16.87
N ASN A 155 -5.78 -11.07 17.29
CA ASN A 155 -6.78 -10.71 18.30
C ASN A 155 -8.22 -10.93 17.81
N GLN A 156 -8.49 -10.69 16.52
CA GLN A 156 -9.80 -11.03 15.93
C GLN A 156 -10.02 -12.55 15.93
N PHE A 157 -8.98 -13.33 15.66
CA PHE A 157 -9.01 -14.78 15.71
C PHE A 157 -9.23 -15.32 17.13
N ILE A 158 -8.58 -14.71 18.14
CA ILE A 158 -8.77 -15.02 19.56
C ILE A 158 -10.24 -14.89 19.99
N SER A 159 -10.96 -13.86 19.51
CA SER A 159 -12.36 -13.68 19.86
C SER A 159 -13.28 -14.82 19.39
N VAL A 160 -12.92 -15.53 18.31
CA VAL A 160 -13.73 -16.63 17.74
C VAL A 160 -13.57 -17.91 18.57
N GLY A 161 -12.36 -18.23 19.01
CA GLY A 161 -12.16 -19.42 19.86
C GLY A 161 -12.66 -19.23 21.29
N ASP A 162 -12.69 -18.00 21.82
CA ASP A 162 -13.34 -17.71 23.10
C ASP A 162 -14.85 -17.99 23.06
N VAL A 163 -15.48 -17.69 21.91
CA VAL A 163 -16.86 -18.08 21.63
C VAL A 163 -16.95 -19.62 21.66
N ALA A 164 -16.12 -20.35 20.90
CA ALA A 164 -16.15 -21.82 20.86
C ALA A 164 -15.97 -22.49 22.25
N VAL A 165 -15.04 -22.02 23.09
CA VAL A 165 -14.81 -22.54 24.45
C VAL A 165 -15.97 -22.25 25.40
N SER A 166 -16.67 -21.13 25.24
CA SER A 166 -17.85 -20.83 26.06
C SER A 166 -19.01 -21.81 25.81
N TYR A 167 -19.07 -22.46 24.65
CA TYR A 167 -20.12 -23.42 24.27
C TYR A 167 -19.75 -24.89 24.53
N ASP A 168 -18.45 -25.22 24.47
CA ASP A 168 -17.92 -26.55 24.77
C ASP A 168 -16.70 -26.51 25.70
N PRO A 169 -16.91 -26.15 26.97
CA PRO A 169 -15.82 -26.04 27.94
C PRO A 169 -15.15 -27.40 28.24
N VAL A 170 -15.80 -28.51 27.89
CA VAL A 170 -15.26 -29.86 28.10
C VAL A 170 -14.33 -30.25 26.94
N HIS A 171 -14.69 -29.96 25.69
CA HIS A 171 -13.90 -30.37 24.51
C HIS A 171 -13.04 -29.28 23.87
N ALA A 172 -13.49 -28.04 23.81
CA ALA A 172 -12.73 -26.98 23.14
C ALA A 172 -11.69 -26.32 24.04
N ALA A 173 -11.85 -26.37 25.37
CA ALA A 173 -11.02 -25.64 26.32
C ALA A 173 -9.52 -25.99 26.24
N LEU A 174 -9.20 -27.27 26.10
CA LEU A 174 -7.82 -27.76 26.14
C LEU A 174 -7.04 -27.48 24.84
N PRO A 175 -7.56 -27.82 23.64
CA PRO A 175 -6.94 -27.38 22.40
C PRO A 175 -6.82 -25.86 22.31
N TRP A 176 -7.84 -25.10 22.75
CA TRP A 176 -7.85 -23.64 22.64
C TRP A 176 -6.85 -22.95 23.57
N ALA A 177 -6.71 -23.40 24.82
CA ALA A 177 -5.68 -22.89 25.72
C ALA A 177 -4.28 -23.05 25.11
N ALA A 178 -4.03 -24.19 24.46
CA ALA A 178 -2.76 -24.43 23.80
C ALA A 178 -2.59 -23.67 22.46
N VAL A 179 -3.67 -23.34 21.73
CA VAL A 179 -3.64 -22.37 20.60
C VAL A 179 -3.13 -21.01 21.08
N ARG A 180 -3.70 -20.46 22.17
CA ARG A 180 -3.29 -19.16 22.74
C ARG A 180 -1.82 -19.14 23.17
N VAL A 181 -1.32 -20.24 23.72
CA VAL A 181 0.10 -20.42 24.09
C VAL A 181 1.03 -20.26 22.89
N VAL A 182 0.66 -20.89 21.77
CA VAL A 182 1.49 -20.92 20.57
C VAL A 182 1.52 -19.56 19.88
N LEU A 183 0.40 -18.82 19.89
CA LEU A 183 0.29 -17.49 19.30
C LEU A 183 1.27 -16.47 19.90
N VAL A 184 1.61 -16.61 21.18
CA VAL A 184 2.58 -15.76 21.90
C VAL A 184 4.04 -16.07 21.50
N GLY A 185 4.32 -17.21 20.88
CA GLY A 185 5.67 -17.69 20.57
C GLY A 185 6.09 -17.57 19.10
N ILE A 186 5.28 -16.98 18.23
CA ILE A 186 5.55 -16.89 16.79
C ILE A 186 6.78 -15.99 16.54
N THR A 187 7.75 -16.51 15.77
CA THR A 187 9.10 -15.92 15.59
C THR A 187 9.30 -15.36 14.18
N SER A 188 10.49 -14.91 13.80
CA SER A 188 10.79 -14.16 12.57
C SER A 188 10.67 -14.91 11.23
N ASN A 189 10.39 -16.22 11.19
CA ASN A 189 10.28 -16.99 9.92
C ASN A 189 8.85 -17.00 9.36
N HIS A 190 8.62 -16.24 8.29
CA HIS A 190 7.28 -16.00 7.73
C HIS A 190 6.57 -17.25 7.17
N GLN A 191 7.26 -18.11 6.41
CA GLN A 191 6.61 -19.25 5.76
C GLN A 191 6.11 -20.28 6.79
N LEU A 192 6.92 -20.51 7.83
CA LEU A 192 6.54 -21.32 8.96
C LEU A 192 5.37 -20.70 9.74
N ASN A 193 5.40 -19.38 9.97
CA ASN A 193 4.31 -18.68 10.64
C ASN A 193 2.99 -18.80 9.88
N MET A 194 3.01 -18.68 8.55
CA MET A 194 1.82 -18.84 7.73
C MET A 194 1.19 -20.23 7.85
N GLN A 195 2.02 -21.29 7.84
CA GLN A 195 1.56 -22.67 8.02
C GLN A 195 1.02 -22.91 9.44
N ILE A 196 1.68 -22.33 10.46
CA ILE A 196 1.21 -22.39 11.85
C ILE A 196 -0.14 -21.70 12.01
N LEU A 197 -0.27 -20.46 11.53
CA LEU A 197 -1.52 -19.70 11.55
C LEU A 197 -2.61 -20.43 10.75
N GLY A 198 -2.23 -21.05 9.64
CA GLY A 198 -3.06 -21.94 8.84
C GLY A 198 -3.69 -23.04 9.68
N GLY A 199 -2.85 -23.89 10.26
CA GLY A 199 -3.33 -25.02 11.04
C GLY A 199 -4.04 -24.63 12.34
N LEU A 200 -3.67 -23.54 13.01
CA LEU A 200 -4.35 -23.10 14.24
C LEU A 200 -5.82 -22.76 14.00
N ALA A 201 -6.15 -22.28 12.81
CA ALA A 201 -7.55 -22.05 12.45
C ALA A 201 -8.24 -23.24 11.82
N SER A 202 -7.53 -24.12 11.11
CA SER A 202 -8.10 -25.43 10.77
C SER A 202 -8.55 -26.14 12.05
N VAL A 203 -7.75 -26.09 13.12
CA VAL A 203 -8.14 -26.57 14.46
C VAL A 203 -9.38 -25.85 14.98
N THR A 204 -9.41 -24.52 14.95
CA THR A 204 -10.54 -23.74 15.51
C THR A 204 -11.85 -24.01 14.75
N SER A 205 -11.79 -24.10 13.42
CA SER A 205 -12.94 -24.45 12.58
C SER A 205 -13.40 -25.88 12.83
N LEU A 206 -12.47 -26.84 12.91
CA LEU A 206 -12.77 -28.24 13.23
C LEU A 206 -13.45 -28.39 14.59
N LEU A 207 -12.98 -27.71 15.64
CA LEU A 207 -13.60 -27.76 16.96
C LEU A 207 -15.04 -27.24 16.93
N LEU A 208 -15.29 -26.17 16.18
CA LEU A 208 -16.64 -25.62 16.00
C LEU A 208 -17.55 -26.59 15.23
N GLN A 209 -17.07 -27.14 14.11
CA GLN A 209 -17.79 -28.14 13.31
C GLN A 209 -18.10 -29.38 14.13
N CYS A 210 -17.14 -29.87 14.92
CA CYS A 210 -17.31 -31.06 15.75
C CYS A 210 -18.43 -30.86 16.78
N ASN A 211 -18.40 -29.74 17.50
CA ASN A 211 -19.44 -29.42 18.49
C ASN A 211 -20.82 -29.31 17.83
N MET A 212 -20.90 -28.64 16.67
CA MET A 212 -22.15 -28.48 15.94
C MET A 212 -22.73 -29.85 15.52
N TYR A 213 -21.95 -30.67 14.84
CA TYR A 213 -22.45 -31.97 14.35
C TYR A 213 -22.80 -32.93 15.48
N GLN A 214 -22.04 -32.89 16.59
CA GLN A 214 -22.38 -33.64 17.79
C GLN A 214 -23.77 -33.25 18.34
N ARG A 215 -24.05 -31.95 18.47
CA ARG A 215 -25.33 -31.46 19.01
C ARG A 215 -26.53 -31.61 18.07
N LEU A 216 -26.29 -31.85 16.78
CA LEU A 216 -27.37 -31.97 15.80
C LEU A 216 -27.76 -33.40 15.51
N TYR A 217 -26.78 -34.29 15.44
CA TYR A 217 -27.00 -35.65 15.01
C TYR A 217 -26.92 -36.65 16.16
N LEU A 218 -26.01 -36.47 17.12
CA LEU A 218 -25.76 -37.45 18.19
C LEU A 218 -26.64 -37.28 19.44
N THR A 219 -27.37 -36.17 19.57
CA THR A 219 -28.35 -35.92 20.65
C THR A 219 -29.81 -36.12 20.23
N SER A 220 -30.07 -36.48 18.97
CA SER A 220 -31.44 -36.69 18.48
C SER A 220 -32.00 -38.06 18.92
N SER A 221 -33.20 -38.07 19.52
CA SER A 221 -33.77 -39.24 20.21
C SER A 221 -34.61 -40.19 19.33
N SER A 222 -34.67 -39.98 18.01
CA SER A 222 -35.44 -40.83 17.10
C SER A 222 -34.54 -41.54 16.08
N VAL A 223 -33.90 -42.64 16.50
CA VAL A 223 -33.04 -43.45 15.64
C VAL A 223 -33.86 -44.58 15.01
N THR A 224 -33.88 -44.66 13.68
CA THR A 224 -34.30 -45.84 12.91
C THR A 224 -33.06 -46.64 12.47
N ASP A 225 -33.20 -47.95 12.22
CA ASP A 225 -32.06 -48.84 11.93
C ASP A 225 -31.16 -48.41 10.76
N GLY A 226 -31.68 -47.63 9.80
CA GLY A 226 -30.92 -47.13 8.65
C GLY A 226 -30.00 -45.92 8.91
N ILE A 227 -30.17 -45.19 10.04
CA ILE A 227 -29.37 -44.00 10.38
C ILE A 227 -28.14 -44.35 11.23
N LYS A 228 -28.14 -45.53 11.85
CA LYS A 228 -27.13 -45.96 12.80
C LYS A 228 -25.71 -45.98 12.21
N GLU A 229 -25.56 -46.51 10.99
CA GLU A 229 -24.26 -46.55 10.29
C GLU A 229 -23.72 -45.15 9.98
N ALA A 230 -24.60 -44.20 9.61
CA ALA A 230 -24.20 -42.81 9.34
C ALA A 230 -23.79 -42.08 10.63
N LEU A 231 -24.49 -42.33 11.74
CA LEU A 231 -24.14 -41.77 13.05
C LEU A 231 -22.83 -42.33 13.60
N GLU A 232 -22.60 -43.64 13.45
CA GLU A 232 -21.34 -44.29 13.85
C GLU A 232 -20.15 -43.73 13.04
N ALA A 233 -20.31 -43.56 11.73
CA ALA A 233 -19.30 -42.96 10.86
C ALA A 233 -19.04 -41.47 11.20
N LEU A 234 -20.06 -40.72 11.61
CA LEU A 234 -19.90 -39.35 12.10
C LEU A 234 -19.17 -39.31 13.45
N GLU A 235 -19.52 -40.21 14.38
CA GLU A 235 -18.87 -40.30 15.69
C GLU A 235 -17.37 -40.63 15.56
N GLU A 236 -16.99 -41.54 14.66
CA GLU A 236 -15.59 -41.84 14.36
C GLU A 236 -14.85 -40.62 13.79
N SER A 237 -15.47 -39.91 12.85
CA SER A 237 -14.91 -38.70 12.23
C SER A 237 -14.75 -37.54 13.23
N LEU A 238 -15.65 -37.41 14.20
CA LEU A 238 -15.53 -36.47 15.33
C LEU A 238 -14.30 -36.79 16.20
N VAL A 239 -14.12 -38.08 16.54
CA VAL A 239 -12.97 -38.54 17.32
C VAL A 239 -11.66 -38.27 16.58
N ASP A 240 -11.60 -38.52 15.26
CA ASP A 240 -10.45 -38.21 14.42
C ASP A 240 -10.13 -36.71 14.38
N SER A 241 -11.16 -35.88 14.23
CA SER A 241 -11.02 -34.42 14.13
C SER A 241 -10.48 -33.81 15.43
N TYR A 242 -10.97 -34.26 16.59
CA TYR A 242 -10.43 -33.86 17.89
C TYR A 242 -9.00 -34.37 18.12
N ALA A 243 -8.69 -35.61 17.74
CA ALA A 243 -7.36 -36.20 17.89
C ALA A 243 -6.31 -35.46 17.03
N ASN A 244 -6.63 -35.18 15.77
CA ASN A 244 -5.75 -34.44 14.86
C ASN A 244 -5.55 -32.98 15.32
N SER A 245 -6.60 -32.37 15.88
CA SER A 245 -6.51 -31.04 16.49
C SER A 245 -5.53 -31.00 17.68
N LEU A 246 -5.65 -31.96 18.59
CA LEU A 246 -4.71 -32.11 19.72
C LEU A 246 -3.29 -32.40 19.25
N SER A 247 -3.12 -33.28 18.26
CA SER A 247 -1.82 -33.63 17.69
C SER A 247 -1.10 -32.43 17.07
N PHE A 248 -1.82 -31.56 16.36
CA PHE A 248 -1.26 -30.34 15.78
C PHE A 248 -0.82 -29.34 16.86
N VAL A 249 -1.69 -29.04 17.82
CA VAL A 249 -1.40 -28.04 18.85
C VAL A 249 -0.29 -28.51 19.80
N SER A 250 -0.25 -29.81 20.12
CA SER A 250 0.80 -30.40 20.97
C SER A 250 2.18 -30.35 20.33
N PHE A 251 2.24 -30.57 19.01
CA PHE A 251 3.48 -30.44 18.24
C PHE A 251 4.03 -29.01 18.33
N LEU A 252 3.18 -27.99 18.18
CA LEU A 252 3.60 -26.59 18.28
C LEU A 252 4.02 -26.21 19.71
N TYR A 253 3.28 -26.70 20.71
CA TYR A 253 3.63 -26.49 22.12
C TYR A 253 5.02 -27.04 22.47
N SER A 254 5.36 -28.23 21.97
CA SER A 254 6.62 -28.91 22.24
C SER A 254 7.84 -28.24 21.59
N HIS A 255 7.61 -27.36 20.61
CA HIS A 255 8.66 -26.69 19.84
C HIS A 255 8.83 -25.19 20.16
N ARG A 256 8.00 -24.61 21.06
CA ARG A 256 7.99 -23.16 21.37
C ARG A 256 9.27 -22.56 21.98
N ASN A 257 10.08 -23.37 22.68
CA ASN A 257 11.26 -22.91 23.42
C ASN A 257 12.59 -23.14 22.68
N LYS A 258 12.57 -23.71 21.47
CA LYS A 258 13.77 -23.92 20.66
C LYS A 258 13.99 -22.69 19.78
N SER A 259 15.23 -22.38 19.37
CA SER A 259 15.49 -21.29 18.43
C SER A 259 14.85 -21.60 17.07
N MET A 260 13.62 -21.14 16.88
CA MET A 260 12.76 -21.46 15.73
C MET A 260 13.36 -20.95 14.42
N ALA A 261 14.17 -19.87 14.45
CA ALA A 261 14.88 -19.38 13.28
C ALA A 261 15.86 -20.42 12.69
N ILE A 262 16.51 -21.23 13.53
CA ILE A 262 17.48 -22.26 13.11
C ILE A 262 16.77 -23.54 12.64
N MET A 263 15.63 -23.86 13.25
CA MET A 263 14.89 -25.11 12.99
C MET A 263 13.80 -25.00 11.92
N ALA A 264 13.51 -23.78 11.44
CA ALA A 264 12.39 -23.51 10.56
C ALA A 264 12.31 -24.38 9.29
N PRO A 265 13.42 -24.66 8.55
CA PRO A 265 13.35 -25.51 7.37
C PRO A 265 12.92 -26.96 7.68
N PHE A 266 13.28 -27.46 8.86
CA PHE A 266 12.95 -28.82 9.29
C PHE A 266 11.52 -28.91 9.80
N LEU A 267 11.07 -27.90 10.56
CA LEU A 267 9.72 -27.83 11.11
C LEU A 267 8.65 -27.58 10.04
N LEU A 268 8.98 -26.88 8.95
CA LEU A 268 8.01 -26.52 7.92
C LEU A 268 7.30 -27.75 7.32
N ASN A 269 8.06 -28.78 6.96
CA ASN A 269 7.51 -30.02 6.39
C ASN A 269 6.61 -30.76 7.39
N ASP A 270 6.99 -30.76 8.67
CA ASP A 270 6.21 -31.42 9.72
C ASP A 270 4.91 -30.67 10.03
N VAL A 271 4.94 -29.33 10.01
CA VAL A 271 3.74 -28.48 10.12
C VAL A 271 2.83 -28.72 8.93
N GLU A 272 3.34 -28.64 7.69
CA GLU A 272 2.56 -28.83 6.47
C GLU A 272 1.85 -30.19 6.44
N LYS A 273 2.56 -31.25 6.85
CA LYS A 273 1.99 -32.60 6.96
C LYS A 273 0.85 -32.66 7.98
N LYS A 274 1.00 -32.01 9.14
CA LYS A 274 -0.07 -31.97 10.15
C LYS A 274 -1.25 -31.08 9.74
N VAL A 275 -1.01 -29.96 9.05
CA VAL A 275 -2.08 -29.12 8.45
C VAL A 275 -2.89 -29.94 7.45
N LYS A 276 -2.22 -30.67 6.56
CA LYS A 276 -2.90 -31.57 5.60
C LYS A 276 -3.79 -32.61 6.29
N SER A 277 -3.34 -33.16 7.42
CA SER A 277 -4.16 -34.09 8.23
C SER A 277 -5.40 -33.42 8.83
N LEU A 278 -5.32 -32.13 9.20
CA LEU A 278 -6.48 -31.37 9.67
C LEU A 278 -7.48 -31.15 8.53
N ASP A 279 -7.00 -30.78 7.34
CA ASP A 279 -7.86 -30.54 6.18
C ASP A 279 -8.56 -31.83 5.72
N GLU A 280 -7.84 -32.96 5.72
CA GLU A 280 -8.41 -34.29 5.45
C GLU A 280 -9.50 -34.66 6.46
N SER A 281 -9.27 -34.42 7.76
CA SER A 281 -10.28 -34.60 8.81
C SER A 281 -11.50 -33.70 8.60
N SER A 282 -11.32 -32.43 8.24
CA SER A 282 -12.45 -31.51 7.99
C SER A 282 -13.30 -31.97 6.82
N SER A 283 -12.67 -32.44 5.74
CA SER A 283 -13.38 -33.00 4.58
C SER A 283 -14.18 -34.25 4.95
N GLN A 284 -13.60 -35.16 5.74
CA GLN A 284 -14.30 -36.38 6.18
C GLN A 284 -15.45 -36.05 7.14
N LEU A 285 -15.24 -35.13 8.08
CA LEU A 285 -16.27 -34.69 9.01
C LEU A 285 -17.47 -34.09 8.29
N THR A 286 -17.22 -33.25 7.29
CA THR A 286 -18.28 -32.65 6.44
C THR A 286 -19.02 -33.74 5.66
N LYS A 287 -18.32 -34.69 5.04
CA LYS A 287 -18.95 -35.80 4.30
C LYS A 287 -19.84 -36.67 5.20
N CYS A 288 -19.39 -36.98 6.41
CA CYS A 288 -20.20 -37.74 7.36
C CYS A 288 -21.44 -36.94 7.80
N ALA A 289 -21.30 -35.64 8.02
CA ALA A 289 -22.43 -34.76 8.35
C ALA A 289 -23.44 -34.66 7.20
N ASP A 290 -22.99 -34.48 5.95
CA ASP A 290 -23.85 -34.46 4.75
C ASP A 290 -24.64 -35.77 4.60
N ASN A 291 -24.00 -36.91 4.91
CA ASN A 291 -24.68 -38.20 4.91
C ASN A 291 -25.78 -38.25 5.97
N CYS A 292 -25.50 -37.78 7.20
CA CYS A 292 -26.54 -37.65 8.23
C CYS A 292 -27.68 -36.71 7.77
N GLU A 293 -27.36 -35.55 7.20
CA GLU A 293 -28.34 -34.58 6.66
C GLU A 293 -29.29 -35.20 5.64
N ARG A 294 -28.79 -36.00 4.69
CA ARG A 294 -29.62 -36.68 3.68
C ARG A 294 -30.67 -37.59 4.32
N PHE A 295 -30.36 -38.21 5.45
CA PHE A 295 -31.33 -39.04 6.16
C PHE A 295 -32.34 -38.23 6.97
N PHE A 296 -31.93 -37.12 7.60
CA PHE A 296 -32.82 -36.26 8.37
C PHE A 296 -33.75 -35.40 7.49
N SER A 297 -33.31 -35.01 6.28
CA SER A 297 -34.13 -34.24 5.32
C SER A 297 -35.29 -35.06 4.73
N LEU A 298 -35.17 -36.39 4.63
CA LEU A 298 -36.25 -37.29 4.19
C LEU A 298 -37.43 -37.36 5.17
N ASN A 299 -37.23 -36.99 6.45
CA ASN A 299 -38.25 -37.04 7.51
C ASN A 299 -39.03 -35.70 7.70
N GLN A 300 -38.93 -34.74 6.78
CA GLN A 300 -39.70 -33.47 6.74
C GLN A 300 -39.76 -32.67 8.06
N ASN A 301 -38.64 -32.49 8.74
CA ASN A 301 -38.62 -31.80 10.02
C ASN A 301 -38.23 -30.31 9.84
N LYS A 302 -39.21 -29.40 9.82
CA LYS A 302 -39.05 -27.95 9.54
C LYS A 302 -38.04 -27.20 10.43
N SER A 303 -37.76 -27.74 11.62
CA SER A 303 -36.76 -27.21 12.55
C SER A 303 -35.33 -27.33 12.02
N PHE A 304 -35.07 -28.33 11.17
CA PHE A 304 -33.75 -28.58 10.61
C PHE A 304 -33.41 -27.66 9.42
N GLU A 305 -34.39 -27.26 8.58
CA GLU A 305 -34.16 -26.33 7.46
C GLU A 305 -33.54 -24.99 7.89
N LYS A 306 -34.04 -24.41 8.99
CA LYS A 306 -33.56 -23.12 9.51
C LYS A 306 -32.16 -23.22 10.12
N LEU A 307 -31.81 -24.42 10.57
CA LEU A 307 -30.52 -24.73 11.16
C LEU A 307 -29.49 -25.05 10.06
N PHE A 308 -29.89 -25.70 8.96
CA PHE A 308 -29.10 -25.86 7.74
C PHE A 308 -28.76 -24.52 7.07
N GLU A 309 -29.68 -23.55 7.09
CA GLU A 309 -29.40 -22.19 6.61
C GLU A 309 -28.29 -21.50 7.44
N LEU A 310 -28.24 -21.75 8.76
CA LEU A 310 -27.20 -21.26 9.66
C LEU A 310 -25.87 -22.02 9.52
N ILE A 311 -25.91 -23.33 9.26
CA ILE A 311 -24.74 -24.15 8.94
C ILE A 311 -24.09 -23.67 7.64
N GLY A 312 -24.88 -23.41 6.60
CA GLY A 312 -24.38 -22.85 5.35
C GLY A 312 -23.71 -21.48 5.54
N LYS A 313 -24.26 -20.62 6.41
CA LYS A 313 -23.66 -19.33 6.79
C LYS A 313 -22.34 -19.49 7.55
N LEU A 314 -22.19 -20.51 8.41
CA LEU A 314 -20.95 -20.80 9.13
C LEU A 314 -19.89 -21.52 8.28
N GLN A 315 -20.27 -22.41 7.35
CA GLN A 315 -19.34 -22.96 6.36
C GLN A 315 -18.77 -21.84 5.47
N HIS A 316 -19.59 -20.86 5.10
CA HIS A 316 -19.12 -19.64 4.43
C HIS A 316 -18.16 -18.81 5.30
N SER A 317 -18.33 -18.85 6.63
CA SER A 317 -17.41 -18.25 7.59
C SER A 317 -16.11 -19.04 7.78
N SER A 318 -16.06 -20.34 7.52
CA SER A 318 -14.80 -21.11 7.54
C SER A 318 -13.86 -20.69 6.40
N ASN A 319 -14.39 -20.16 5.29
CA ASN A 319 -13.61 -19.53 4.22
C ASN A 319 -12.95 -18.22 4.67
N TYR A 320 -13.42 -17.59 5.76
CA TYR A 320 -12.81 -16.37 6.30
C TYR A 320 -11.35 -16.59 6.71
N HIS A 321 -11.01 -17.78 7.18
CA HIS A 321 -9.63 -18.09 7.55
C HIS A 321 -8.71 -18.19 6.34
N LEU A 322 -9.18 -18.82 5.25
CA LEU A 322 -8.44 -18.85 3.99
C LEU A 322 -8.23 -17.44 3.45
N VAL A 323 -9.27 -16.59 3.50
CA VAL A 323 -9.18 -15.17 3.14
C VAL A 323 -8.19 -14.41 4.04
N LEU A 324 -8.14 -14.75 5.34
CA LEU A 324 -7.19 -14.14 6.29
C LEU A 324 -5.75 -14.55 5.98
N LEU A 325 -5.48 -15.85 5.75
CA LEU A 325 -4.16 -16.33 5.37
C LEU A 325 -3.71 -15.73 4.03
N GLU A 326 -4.58 -15.70 3.03
CA GLU A 326 -4.32 -15.05 1.75
C GLU A 326 -3.98 -13.57 1.95
N SER A 327 -4.68 -12.90 2.88
CA SER A 327 -4.39 -11.50 3.20
C SER A 327 -3.02 -11.31 3.85
N ILE A 328 -2.61 -12.19 4.79
CA ILE A 328 -1.31 -12.11 5.45
C ILE A 328 -0.17 -12.44 4.46
N GLN A 329 -0.36 -13.47 3.64
CA GLN A 329 0.59 -13.85 2.59
C GLN A 329 0.77 -12.71 1.58
N ARG A 330 -0.34 -12.09 1.17
CA ARG A 330 -0.32 -10.94 0.26
C ARG A 330 0.43 -9.76 0.88
N GLU A 331 0.15 -9.39 2.13
CA GLU A 331 0.84 -8.27 2.79
C GLU A 331 2.34 -8.53 2.97
N PHE A 332 2.75 -9.78 3.18
CA PHE A 332 4.17 -10.15 3.18
C PHE A 332 4.82 -10.05 1.80
N ILE A 333 4.17 -10.56 0.76
CA ILE A 333 4.66 -10.42 -0.63
C ILE A 333 4.84 -8.94 -0.97
N LEU A 334 3.87 -8.11 -0.57
CA LEU A 334 3.92 -6.66 -0.75
C LEU A 334 5.06 -5.99 0.03
N SER A 335 5.46 -6.52 1.18
CA SER A 335 6.60 -5.97 1.95
C SER A 335 7.96 -6.35 1.38
N LYS A 336 8.03 -7.39 0.55
CA LYS A 336 9.27 -7.83 -0.13
C LYS A 336 9.55 -7.10 -1.43
N LEU A 337 8.53 -6.53 -2.07
CA LEU A 337 8.69 -5.76 -3.31
C LEU A 337 8.86 -4.28 -3.01
N GLN A 338 10.02 -3.72 -3.37
CA GLN A 338 10.19 -2.28 -3.38
C GLN A 338 9.41 -1.68 -4.56
N VAL A 339 8.56 -0.70 -4.26
CA VAL A 339 7.68 -0.02 -5.23
C VAL A 339 8.05 1.46 -5.32
N ALA A 340 7.75 2.08 -6.47
CA ALA A 340 7.85 3.53 -6.61
C ALA A 340 6.69 4.21 -5.87
N GLN A 341 6.99 4.85 -4.74
CA GLN A 341 6.01 5.63 -3.97
C GLN A 341 5.45 6.78 -4.82
N GLY A 342 4.16 7.11 -4.71
CA GLY A 342 3.52 8.17 -5.50
C GLY A 342 3.23 7.82 -6.97
N ALA A 343 3.64 6.63 -7.45
CA ALA A 343 3.44 6.24 -8.85
C ALA A 343 1.99 5.81 -9.15
N ALA A 344 1.24 5.32 -8.16
CA ALA A 344 -0.17 4.99 -8.32
C ALA A 344 -1.03 6.27 -8.52
N TYR A 345 -2.20 6.12 -9.13
CA TYR A 345 -3.12 7.25 -9.35
C TYR A 345 -3.82 7.73 -8.07
N ASP A 346 -3.98 6.86 -7.08
CA ASP A 346 -4.70 7.07 -5.81
C ASP A 346 -3.77 7.30 -4.61
N ASP A 347 -2.50 7.62 -4.85
CA ASP A 347 -1.55 7.92 -3.78
C ASP A 347 -1.92 9.21 -3.04
N PHE A 348 -1.89 9.16 -1.70
CA PHE A 348 -2.27 10.29 -0.85
C PHE A 348 -1.36 11.51 -1.04
N SER A 349 -0.07 11.30 -1.31
CA SER A 349 0.90 12.40 -1.55
C SER A 349 0.60 13.19 -2.83
N GLU A 350 -0.36 12.72 -3.62
CA GLU A 350 -0.79 13.25 -4.91
C GLU A 350 -2.29 13.56 -4.91
N SER A 351 -2.88 13.80 -3.72
CA SER A 351 -4.30 14.17 -3.53
C SER A 351 -4.76 15.41 -4.29
N SER A 352 -3.84 16.14 -4.91
CA SER A 352 -4.06 17.31 -5.76
C SER A 352 -4.08 17.01 -7.26
N ARG A 353 -4.04 15.74 -7.71
CA ARG A 353 -4.16 15.43 -9.14
C ARG A 353 -5.60 15.65 -9.60
N ASP A 354 -5.78 16.70 -10.39
CA ASP A 354 -7.07 17.04 -10.98
C ASP A 354 -7.48 16.03 -12.06
N GLU A 355 -8.75 15.62 -12.00
CA GLU A 355 -9.43 14.97 -13.12
C GLU A 355 -9.77 15.98 -14.22
N CYS A 356 -10.22 15.49 -15.38
CA CYS A 356 -10.77 16.35 -16.41
C CYS A 356 -11.90 17.19 -15.82
N HIS A 357 -11.84 18.51 -16.03
CA HIS A 357 -12.90 19.40 -15.57
C HIS A 357 -14.25 18.91 -16.12
N PRO A 358 -15.32 18.85 -15.30
CA PRO A 358 -16.65 18.46 -15.75
C PRO A 358 -17.06 19.20 -17.03
N GLY A 359 -17.58 18.46 -18.02
CA GLY A 359 -17.99 19.04 -19.30
C GLY A 359 -16.88 19.18 -20.34
N THR A 360 -15.62 18.84 -20.02
CA THR A 360 -14.49 18.90 -20.97
C THR A 360 -14.04 17.51 -21.43
N ARG A 361 -13.37 17.41 -22.58
CA ARG A 361 -12.73 16.16 -23.08
C ARG A 361 -13.67 14.96 -23.23
N ILE A 362 -14.98 15.21 -23.32
CA ILE A 362 -16.02 14.16 -23.30
C ILE A 362 -15.81 13.13 -24.41
N GLU A 363 -15.64 13.57 -25.66
CA GLU A 363 -15.47 12.68 -26.83
C GLU A 363 -14.17 11.86 -26.76
N ILE A 364 -13.11 12.46 -26.21
CA ILE A 364 -11.80 11.82 -26.02
C ILE A 364 -11.93 10.69 -25.00
N LEU A 365 -12.56 10.96 -23.86
CA LEU A 365 -12.80 9.96 -22.82
C LEU A 365 -13.69 8.83 -23.32
N ASP A 366 -14.78 9.15 -24.04
CA ASP A 366 -15.67 8.15 -24.63
C ASP A 366 -14.94 7.22 -25.61
N THR A 367 -14.05 7.77 -26.44
CA THR A 367 -13.21 6.97 -27.35
C THR A 367 -12.29 6.00 -26.59
N ILE A 368 -11.69 6.46 -25.48
CA ILE A 368 -10.81 5.64 -24.64
C ILE A 368 -11.61 4.54 -23.95
N TYR A 369 -12.78 4.87 -23.40
CA TYR A 369 -13.63 3.89 -22.71
C TYR A 369 -14.11 2.79 -23.66
N LYS A 370 -14.55 3.16 -24.87
CA LYS A 370 -14.94 2.19 -25.92
C LYS A 370 -13.82 1.24 -26.28
N TRP A 371 -12.59 1.76 -26.44
CA TRP A 371 -11.41 0.93 -26.72
C TRP A 371 -11.08 -0.05 -25.57
N ALA A 372 -11.16 0.43 -24.33
CA ALA A 372 -10.80 -0.37 -23.16
C ALA A 372 -11.80 -1.50 -22.87
N THR A 373 -13.07 -1.32 -23.25
CA THR A 373 -14.14 -2.32 -23.08
C THR A 373 -14.47 -3.08 -24.36
N ASP A 374 -13.67 -2.92 -25.41
CA ASP A 374 -13.89 -3.60 -26.69
C ASP A 374 -13.69 -5.12 -26.54
N PRO A 375 -14.73 -5.93 -26.76
CA PRO A 375 -14.66 -7.39 -26.59
C PRO A 375 -13.93 -8.10 -27.74
N ASP A 376 -13.65 -7.41 -28.85
CA ASP A 376 -12.98 -8.03 -30.01
C ASP A 376 -11.53 -8.44 -29.66
N PRO A 377 -11.16 -9.73 -29.76
CA PRO A 377 -9.79 -10.17 -29.52
C PRO A 377 -8.74 -9.57 -30.48
N SER A 378 -9.17 -9.02 -31.61
CA SER A 378 -8.33 -8.29 -32.56
C SER A 378 -8.20 -6.79 -32.24
N SER A 379 -8.96 -6.30 -31.25
CA SER A 379 -8.89 -4.93 -30.77
C SER A 379 -7.48 -4.62 -30.24
N PRO A 380 -6.91 -3.44 -30.54
CA PRO A 380 -5.58 -3.07 -30.07
C PRO A 380 -5.42 -3.22 -28.56
N SER A 381 -4.31 -3.80 -28.11
CA SER A 381 -3.98 -3.94 -26.69
C SER A 381 -3.42 -2.64 -26.09
N ILE A 382 -2.92 -1.73 -26.93
CA ILE A 382 -2.33 -0.46 -26.49
C ILE A 382 -3.13 0.70 -27.07
N PHE A 383 -3.49 1.67 -26.23
CA PHE A 383 -3.97 2.98 -26.65
C PHE A 383 -2.91 4.01 -26.31
N TRP A 384 -2.37 4.67 -27.32
CA TRP A 384 -1.36 5.70 -27.15
C TRP A 384 -1.97 7.09 -27.34
N LEU A 385 -2.05 7.85 -26.25
CA LEU A 385 -2.45 9.25 -26.24
C LEU A 385 -1.21 10.15 -26.28
N GLN A 386 -0.98 10.76 -27.43
CA GLN A 386 0.12 11.70 -27.63
C GLN A 386 -0.34 13.15 -27.64
N GLY A 387 0.51 14.05 -27.14
CA GLY A 387 0.18 15.46 -27.00
C GLY A 387 1.40 16.27 -26.60
N LEU A 388 1.42 17.56 -26.97
CA LEU A 388 2.47 18.47 -26.54
C LEU A 388 2.41 18.69 -25.01
N ALA A 389 3.44 19.33 -24.48
CA ALA A 389 3.47 19.78 -23.09
C ALA A 389 2.17 20.55 -22.75
N GLY A 390 1.55 20.28 -21.61
CA GLY A 390 0.41 21.07 -21.13
C GLY A 390 -0.93 20.88 -21.86
N THR A 391 -1.09 19.87 -22.72
CA THR A 391 -2.37 19.57 -23.38
C THR A 391 -3.37 18.77 -22.51
N GLY A 392 -3.03 18.45 -21.25
CA GLY A 392 -3.91 17.73 -20.31
C GLY A 392 -3.85 16.19 -20.38
N LYS A 393 -2.74 15.61 -20.86
CA LYS A 393 -2.56 14.14 -20.94
C LYS A 393 -2.70 13.45 -19.58
N SER A 394 -1.97 13.92 -18.58
CA SER A 394 -1.98 13.37 -17.21
C SER A 394 -3.34 13.48 -16.54
N THR A 395 -4.06 14.59 -16.77
CA THR A 395 -5.44 14.79 -16.32
C THR A 395 -6.40 13.76 -16.93
N ILE A 396 -6.24 13.46 -18.24
CA ILE A 396 -7.00 12.39 -18.90
C ILE A 396 -6.63 11.02 -18.31
N ALA A 397 -5.34 10.73 -18.12
CA ALA A 397 -4.90 9.47 -17.51
C ALA A 397 -5.44 9.27 -16.10
N GLN A 398 -5.45 10.33 -15.28
CA GLN A 398 -6.04 10.32 -13.93
C GLN A 398 -7.52 9.99 -13.97
N THR A 399 -8.28 10.63 -14.88
CA THR A 399 -9.72 10.40 -15.07
C THR A 399 -9.98 8.97 -15.53
N VAL A 400 -9.18 8.46 -16.46
CA VAL A 400 -9.27 7.08 -16.98
C VAL A 400 -9.00 6.07 -15.86
N ALA A 401 -7.93 6.24 -15.10
CA ALA A 401 -7.60 5.35 -13.98
C ALA A 401 -8.75 5.32 -12.96
N LYS A 402 -9.23 6.49 -12.52
CA LYS A 402 -10.32 6.58 -11.55
C LYS A 402 -11.63 5.97 -12.07
N ASN A 403 -11.95 6.11 -13.35
CA ASN A 403 -13.15 5.52 -13.93
C ASN A 403 -13.14 3.98 -13.94
N PHE A 404 -11.94 3.38 -14.09
CA PHE A 404 -11.77 1.92 -14.08
C PHE A 404 -11.48 1.35 -12.69
N ASP A 405 -11.20 2.18 -11.69
CA ASP A 405 -11.04 1.72 -10.31
C ASP A 405 -12.32 1.08 -9.76
N GLY A 406 -12.14 0.01 -8.98
CA GLY A 406 -13.23 -0.86 -8.51
C GLY A 406 -13.92 -1.67 -9.62
N LYS A 407 -13.47 -1.56 -10.87
CA LYS A 407 -13.97 -2.33 -12.03
C LYS A 407 -12.85 -3.21 -12.60
N SER A 408 -12.14 -2.72 -13.60
CA SER A 408 -11.12 -3.47 -14.37
C SER A 408 -9.71 -2.88 -14.27
N LEU A 409 -9.50 -1.80 -13.50
CA LEU A 409 -8.15 -1.27 -13.28
C LEU A 409 -7.30 -2.29 -12.51
N GLY A 410 -6.23 -2.76 -13.13
CA GLY A 410 -5.25 -3.63 -12.46
C GLY A 410 -4.14 -2.83 -11.81
N ALA A 411 -3.63 -1.82 -12.52
CA ALA A 411 -2.52 -1.00 -12.03
C ALA A 411 -2.42 0.33 -12.76
N SER A 412 -1.69 1.25 -12.15
CA SER A 412 -1.34 2.54 -12.72
C SER A 412 0.11 2.93 -12.40
N PHE A 413 0.78 3.62 -13.31
CA PHE A 413 2.10 4.17 -13.09
C PHE A 413 2.22 5.56 -13.74
N PHE A 414 2.40 6.58 -12.92
CA PHE A 414 2.54 7.97 -13.34
C PHE A 414 4.01 8.37 -13.24
N PHE A 415 4.71 8.31 -14.37
CA PHE A 415 6.09 8.76 -14.46
C PHE A 415 6.16 10.25 -14.12
N LYS A 416 7.24 10.62 -13.42
CA LYS A 416 7.52 12.02 -13.13
C LYS A 416 9.01 12.28 -13.06
N ARG A 417 9.52 13.04 -14.03
CA ARG A 417 10.96 13.29 -14.16
C ARG A 417 11.41 14.13 -12.97
N GLY A 418 12.52 13.75 -12.35
CA GLY A 418 13.01 14.44 -11.15
C GLY A 418 12.29 14.05 -9.85
N GLU A 419 11.43 13.03 -9.86
CA GLU A 419 10.81 12.46 -8.65
C GLU A 419 11.36 11.09 -8.25
N GLY A 420 12.70 10.93 -8.31
CA GLY A 420 13.38 9.72 -7.87
C GLY A 420 12.92 8.48 -8.66
N ASP A 421 12.44 7.46 -7.95
CA ASP A 421 12.04 6.19 -8.56
C ASP A 421 10.88 6.33 -9.56
N ARG A 422 10.06 7.38 -9.46
CA ARG A 422 9.00 7.71 -10.45
C ARG A 422 9.56 8.25 -11.77
N GLY A 423 10.77 8.78 -11.75
CA GLY A 423 11.47 9.23 -12.95
C GLY A 423 12.11 8.09 -13.72
N THR A 424 12.19 6.88 -13.15
CA THR A 424 12.93 5.75 -13.74
C THR A 424 12.02 4.55 -13.97
N ALA A 425 12.39 3.68 -14.89
CA ALA A 425 11.64 2.43 -15.11
C ALA A 425 11.98 1.34 -14.09
N ARG A 426 13.02 1.50 -13.25
CA ARG A 426 13.57 0.43 -12.40
C ARG A 426 12.53 -0.30 -11.56
N ARG A 427 11.59 0.45 -10.96
CA ARG A 427 10.53 -0.09 -10.09
C ARG A 427 9.21 -0.30 -10.83
N PHE A 428 9.16 -0.10 -12.15
CA PHE A 428 7.92 -0.13 -12.93
C PHE A 428 7.16 -1.45 -12.76
N PHE A 429 7.77 -2.59 -13.13
CA PHE A 429 7.09 -3.88 -13.09
C PHE A 429 6.80 -4.36 -11.66
N ALA A 430 7.71 -4.14 -10.71
CA ALA A 430 7.45 -4.40 -9.29
C ALA A 430 6.24 -3.62 -8.76
N THR A 431 6.11 -2.35 -9.13
CA THR A 431 4.99 -1.49 -8.75
C THR A 431 3.69 -1.93 -9.40
N ILE A 432 3.72 -2.30 -10.68
CA ILE A 432 2.55 -2.83 -11.38
C ILE A 432 2.09 -4.16 -10.75
N ALA A 433 3.00 -5.12 -10.55
CA ALA A 433 2.67 -6.43 -9.98
C ALA A 433 2.08 -6.31 -8.57
N SER A 434 2.67 -5.43 -7.74
CA SER A 434 2.18 -5.09 -6.40
C SER A 434 0.74 -4.53 -6.43
N GLN A 435 0.43 -3.64 -7.38
CA GLN A 435 -0.94 -3.13 -7.55
C GLN A 435 -1.90 -4.21 -8.08
N MET A 436 -1.46 -5.02 -9.05
CA MET A 436 -2.27 -6.09 -9.62
C MET A 436 -2.72 -7.09 -8.56
N ILE A 437 -1.83 -7.57 -7.67
CA ILE A 437 -2.22 -8.52 -6.62
C ILE A 437 -3.16 -7.92 -5.55
N ARG A 438 -3.09 -6.60 -5.33
CA ARG A 438 -4.02 -5.90 -4.42
C ARG A 438 -5.42 -5.87 -5.00
N LYS A 439 -5.54 -5.60 -6.31
CA LYS A 439 -6.82 -5.55 -7.03
C LYS A 439 -7.33 -6.94 -7.41
N GLN A 440 -6.42 -7.91 -7.62
CA GLN A 440 -6.71 -9.26 -8.11
C GLN A 440 -5.99 -10.32 -7.25
N PRO A 441 -6.59 -10.75 -6.13
CA PRO A 441 -5.98 -11.69 -5.20
C PRO A 441 -5.55 -13.03 -5.82
N ILE A 442 -6.20 -13.44 -6.92
CA ILE A 442 -5.90 -14.68 -7.65
C ILE A 442 -4.45 -14.79 -8.13
N MET A 443 -3.77 -13.65 -8.32
CA MET A 443 -2.37 -13.58 -8.75
C MET A 443 -1.37 -13.73 -7.59
N THR A 444 -1.83 -13.73 -6.34
CA THR A 444 -0.97 -13.73 -5.14
C THR A 444 -0.08 -14.96 -5.07
N GLN A 445 -0.61 -16.15 -5.36
CA GLN A 445 0.16 -17.40 -5.29
C GLN A 445 1.28 -17.46 -6.34
N VAL A 446 1.02 -16.93 -7.53
CA VAL A 446 2.02 -16.86 -8.60
C VAL A 446 3.14 -15.89 -8.23
N LEU A 447 2.81 -14.73 -7.67
CA LEU A 447 3.84 -13.80 -7.23
C LEU A 447 4.64 -14.33 -6.03
N HIS A 448 3.99 -15.10 -5.16
CA HIS A 448 4.66 -15.78 -4.06
C HIS A 448 5.73 -16.76 -4.57
N SER A 449 5.39 -17.62 -5.54
CA SER A 449 6.36 -18.60 -6.08
C SER A 449 7.53 -17.91 -6.78
N ILE A 450 7.28 -16.83 -7.52
CA ILE A 450 8.33 -16.00 -8.14
C ILE A 450 9.30 -15.47 -7.08
N LEU A 451 8.79 -14.95 -5.96
CA LEU A 451 9.65 -14.41 -4.89
C LEU A 451 10.42 -15.48 -4.10
N GLN A 452 9.89 -16.71 -4.03
CA GLN A 452 10.62 -17.83 -3.43
C GLN A 452 11.80 -18.27 -4.31
N GLU A 453 11.60 -18.27 -5.64
CA GLU A 453 12.64 -18.60 -6.61
C GLU A 453 13.68 -17.47 -6.75
N GLU A 454 13.20 -16.22 -6.78
CA GLU A 454 14.02 -15.02 -7.00
C GLU A 454 13.63 -13.88 -6.03
N PRO A 455 14.14 -13.88 -4.77
CA PRO A 455 13.77 -12.88 -3.76
C PRO A 455 14.07 -11.43 -4.17
N GLU A 456 15.11 -11.22 -4.98
CA GLU A 456 15.57 -9.90 -5.43
C GLU A 456 15.00 -9.51 -6.82
N ILE A 457 13.93 -10.17 -7.29
CA ILE A 457 13.38 -9.94 -8.63
C ILE A 457 13.08 -8.46 -8.92
N GLY A 458 12.64 -7.70 -7.91
CA GLY A 458 12.33 -6.26 -8.02
C GLY A 458 13.55 -5.36 -8.29
N ASP A 459 14.77 -5.87 -8.11
CA ASP A 459 16.04 -5.18 -8.35
C ASP A 459 16.79 -5.69 -9.60
N LYS A 460 16.25 -6.71 -10.28
CA LYS A 460 16.82 -7.23 -11.52
C LYS A 460 16.55 -6.31 -12.73
N LEU A 461 17.23 -6.59 -13.84
CA LEU A 461 17.03 -5.92 -15.12
C LEU A 461 15.56 -5.95 -15.58
N LEU A 462 15.13 -4.90 -16.28
CA LEU A 462 13.75 -4.70 -16.75
C LEU A 462 13.20 -5.88 -17.55
N GLU A 463 14.02 -6.52 -18.37
CA GLU A 463 13.61 -7.70 -19.16
C GLU A 463 13.33 -8.91 -18.29
N THR A 464 14.07 -9.06 -17.18
CA THR A 464 13.85 -10.14 -16.22
C THR A 464 12.61 -9.86 -15.40
N GLN A 465 12.44 -8.63 -14.93
CA GLN A 465 11.20 -8.21 -14.28
C GLN A 465 9.99 -8.39 -15.20
N PHE A 466 10.06 -8.02 -16.48
CA PHE A 466 8.98 -8.23 -17.44
C PHE A 466 8.61 -9.71 -17.61
N ARG A 467 9.61 -10.59 -17.70
CA ARG A 467 9.36 -12.02 -17.86
C ARG A 467 8.64 -12.61 -16.65
N GLU A 468 9.10 -12.30 -15.43
CA GLU A 468 8.55 -12.90 -14.21
C GLU A 468 7.33 -12.12 -13.68
N LEU A 469 7.48 -10.82 -13.45
CA LEU A 469 6.46 -9.97 -12.80
C LEU A 469 5.32 -9.52 -13.74
N TRP A 470 5.44 -9.75 -15.05
CA TRP A 470 4.37 -9.44 -16.01
C TRP A 470 3.91 -10.68 -16.79
N LEU A 471 4.79 -11.31 -17.59
CA LEU A 471 4.38 -12.42 -18.45
C LEU A 471 3.97 -13.67 -17.66
N ARG A 472 4.82 -14.13 -16.73
CA ARG A 472 4.54 -15.30 -15.90
C ARG A 472 3.33 -15.04 -14.99
N LEU A 473 3.29 -13.87 -14.35
CA LEU A 473 2.18 -13.44 -13.50
C LEU A 473 0.81 -13.52 -14.21
N LEU A 474 0.72 -12.98 -15.44
CA LEU A 474 -0.53 -13.00 -16.21
C LEU A 474 -0.87 -14.38 -16.76
N LYS A 475 0.14 -15.17 -17.16
CA LYS A 475 -0.05 -16.49 -17.77
C LYS A 475 -0.47 -17.57 -16.75
N GLU A 476 0.13 -17.54 -15.57
CA GLU A 476 -0.07 -18.55 -14.51
C GLU A 476 -1.19 -18.16 -13.54
N ALA A 477 -1.86 -17.01 -13.74
CA ALA A 477 -3.06 -16.65 -13.00
C ALA A 477 -4.14 -17.73 -13.20
N HIS A 478 -4.22 -18.67 -12.25
CA HIS A 478 -5.13 -19.81 -12.28
C HIS A 478 -6.57 -19.33 -12.12
N MET A 479 -7.28 -19.16 -13.23
CA MET A 479 -8.71 -18.96 -13.22
C MET A 479 -9.41 -20.33 -13.17
N GLU A 480 -10.50 -20.44 -12.38
CA GLU A 480 -11.46 -21.52 -12.62
C GLU A 480 -11.87 -21.49 -14.10
N PRO A 481 -12.21 -22.63 -14.73
CA PRO A 481 -12.57 -22.68 -16.14
C PRO A 481 -13.87 -21.90 -16.40
N THR A 482 -13.76 -20.59 -16.53
CA THR A 482 -14.81 -19.68 -16.96
C THR A 482 -14.67 -19.44 -18.47
N PRO A 483 -15.78 -19.40 -19.21
CA PRO A 483 -15.74 -19.14 -20.66
C PRO A 483 -15.28 -17.71 -21.01
N GLU A 484 -15.25 -16.78 -20.07
CA GLU A 484 -14.87 -15.37 -20.28
C GLU A 484 -13.44 -15.09 -19.82
N ARG A 485 -12.66 -14.40 -20.67
CA ARG A 485 -11.33 -13.91 -20.31
C ARG A 485 -11.45 -12.67 -19.43
N MET A 486 -10.66 -12.61 -18.37
CA MET A 486 -10.59 -11.43 -17.53
C MET A 486 -9.89 -10.29 -18.28
N THR A 487 -10.46 -9.08 -18.29
CA THR A 487 -9.80 -7.89 -18.85
C THR A 487 -9.26 -7.00 -17.75
N ILE A 488 -7.98 -6.63 -17.85
CA ILE A 488 -7.31 -5.70 -16.95
C ILE A 488 -6.84 -4.46 -17.72
N VAL A 489 -7.17 -3.28 -17.21
CA VAL A 489 -6.68 -2.00 -17.71
C VAL A 489 -5.44 -1.58 -16.89
N VAL A 490 -4.36 -1.23 -17.60
CA VAL A 490 -3.14 -0.66 -17.02
C VAL A 490 -2.95 0.75 -17.55
N VAL A 491 -2.84 1.73 -16.66
CA VAL A 491 -2.64 3.14 -17.03
C VAL A 491 -1.18 3.53 -16.83
N ILE A 492 -0.52 3.99 -17.89
CA ILE A 492 0.86 4.48 -17.86
C ILE A 492 0.85 5.93 -18.31
N ASP A 493 1.09 6.84 -17.38
CA ASP A 493 1.11 8.27 -17.68
C ASP A 493 2.54 8.79 -17.87
N ALA A 494 2.69 9.73 -18.80
CA ALA A 494 3.88 10.53 -19.04
C ALA A 494 5.16 9.71 -19.30
N LEU A 495 5.09 8.69 -20.16
CA LEU A 495 6.26 7.81 -20.44
C LEU A 495 7.50 8.59 -20.90
N ASP A 496 7.34 9.74 -21.54
CA ASP A 496 8.45 10.65 -21.91
C ASP A 496 9.22 11.20 -20.71
N GLU A 497 8.64 11.17 -19.52
CA GLU A 497 9.29 11.58 -18.29
C GLU A 497 10.19 10.49 -17.69
N CYS A 498 10.20 9.28 -18.27
CA CYS A 498 11.13 8.21 -17.93
C CYS A 498 12.56 8.56 -18.39
N ASP A 499 13.47 8.62 -17.43
CA ASP A 499 14.89 8.87 -17.57
C ASP A 499 15.69 7.68 -17.02
N PRO A 500 16.64 7.12 -17.79
CA PRO A 500 17.09 7.55 -19.11
C PRO A 500 16.13 7.19 -20.26
N PRO A 501 16.13 7.94 -21.39
CA PRO A 501 15.23 7.68 -22.54
C PRO A 501 15.31 6.28 -23.15
N LYS A 502 16.44 5.58 -22.94
CA LYS A 502 16.61 4.18 -23.39
C LYS A 502 15.66 3.22 -22.66
N ASP A 503 15.30 3.51 -21.41
CA ASP A 503 14.42 2.67 -20.60
C ASP A 503 12.96 2.80 -21.07
N ALA A 504 12.54 4.02 -21.46
CA ALA A 504 11.25 4.24 -22.12
C ALA A 504 11.11 3.41 -23.41
N LYS A 505 12.16 3.37 -24.25
CA LYS A 505 12.18 2.50 -25.45
C LYS A 505 12.05 1.03 -25.08
N LEU A 506 12.80 0.59 -24.07
CA LEU A 506 12.77 -0.80 -23.63
C LEU A 506 11.38 -1.18 -23.11
N LEU A 507 10.74 -0.34 -22.30
CA LEU A 507 9.37 -0.55 -21.84
C LEU A 507 8.39 -0.70 -23.01
N ILE A 508 8.44 0.19 -24.01
CA ILE A 508 7.59 0.06 -25.20
C ILE A 508 7.84 -1.29 -25.88
N LYS A 509 9.09 -1.66 -26.12
CA LYS A 509 9.46 -2.95 -26.74
C LYS A 509 8.91 -4.14 -25.96
N LEU A 510 9.00 -4.12 -24.62
CA LEU A 510 8.53 -5.20 -23.77
C LEU A 510 6.99 -5.27 -23.75
N LEU A 511 6.31 -4.15 -23.50
CA LEU A 511 4.84 -4.08 -23.42
C LEU A 511 4.16 -4.43 -24.74
N THR A 512 4.81 -4.10 -25.87
CA THR A 512 4.34 -4.46 -27.21
C THR A 512 4.59 -5.93 -27.57
N ALA A 513 5.52 -6.61 -26.88
CA ALA A 513 5.80 -8.03 -27.06
C ALA A 513 4.84 -8.95 -26.25
N HIS A 514 3.78 -8.40 -25.66
CA HIS A 514 2.75 -9.15 -24.94
C HIS A 514 2.18 -10.28 -25.82
N ASN A 515 2.21 -11.50 -25.27
CA ASN A 515 1.78 -12.73 -25.93
C ASN A 515 0.26 -12.95 -25.80
N ILE A 516 -0.41 -13.36 -26.89
CA ILE A 516 -1.89 -13.48 -27.04
C ILE A 516 -2.50 -14.68 -26.24
N ASN A 517 -1.66 -15.50 -25.59
CA ASN A 517 -2.07 -16.76 -24.95
C ASN A 517 -2.22 -16.69 -23.43
N SER A 518 -2.65 -15.54 -22.90
CA SER A 518 -2.93 -15.35 -21.46
C SER A 518 -4.43 -15.50 -21.19
N PRO A 519 -4.85 -16.09 -20.04
CA PRO A 519 -6.25 -16.04 -19.60
C PRO A 519 -6.72 -14.61 -19.30
N VAL A 520 -5.77 -13.71 -19.05
CA VAL A 520 -5.98 -12.29 -18.78
C VAL A 520 -5.66 -11.45 -20.02
N VAL A 521 -6.65 -10.71 -20.52
CA VAL A 521 -6.50 -9.69 -21.57
C VAL A 521 -6.02 -8.38 -20.93
N THR A 522 -4.92 -7.83 -21.42
CA THR A 522 -4.38 -6.57 -20.90
C THR A 522 -4.61 -5.42 -21.88
N LYS A 523 -5.25 -4.35 -21.40
CA LYS A 523 -5.47 -3.09 -22.13
C LYS A 523 -4.58 -2.01 -21.51
N ILE A 524 -3.57 -1.56 -22.24
CA ILE A 524 -2.59 -0.58 -21.77
C ILE A 524 -2.91 0.79 -22.32
N PHE A 525 -3.38 1.70 -21.47
CA PHE A 525 -3.55 3.11 -21.81
C PHE A 525 -2.25 3.85 -21.48
N LEU A 526 -1.62 4.43 -22.50
CA LEU A 526 -0.30 5.05 -22.39
C LEU A 526 -0.35 6.50 -22.86
N THR A 527 0.19 7.42 -22.08
CA THR A 527 0.38 8.81 -22.52
C THR A 527 1.86 9.15 -22.68
N SER A 528 2.18 9.97 -23.69
CA SER A 528 3.51 10.58 -23.77
C SER A 528 3.55 11.82 -24.68
N ARG A 529 4.64 12.58 -24.62
CA ARG A 529 5.05 13.48 -25.71
C ARG A 529 5.51 12.66 -26.92
N PRO A 530 5.40 13.19 -28.15
CA PRO A 530 5.84 12.53 -29.38
C PRO A 530 7.36 12.63 -29.57
N GLU A 531 8.16 12.35 -28.54
CA GLU A 531 9.61 12.39 -28.64
C GLU A 531 10.13 11.39 -29.68
N TYR A 532 11.21 11.74 -30.37
CA TYR A 532 11.77 10.93 -31.46
C TYR A 532 11.98 9.47 -31.05
N HIS A 533 12.52 9.26 -29.84
CA HIS A 533 12.90 7.97 -29.32
C HIS A 533 11.68 7.05 -29.06
N ILE A 534 10.56 7.61 -28.59
CA ILE A 534 9.27 6.93 -28.38
C ILE A 534 8.61 6.61 -29.72
N ASN A 535 8.51 7.62 -30.59
CA ASN A 535 7.93 7.49 -31.93
C ASN A 535 8.63 6.41 -32.74
N GLN A 536 9.95 6.44 -32.76
CA GLN A 536 10.78 5.46 -33.44
C GLN A 536 10.46 4.04 -32.96
N GLN A 537 10.41 3.83 -31.64
CA GLN A 537 10.19 2.49 -31.10
C GLN A 537 8.80 1.95 -31.44
N PHE A 538 7.74 2.75 -31.29
CA PHE A 538 6.42 2.28 -31.68
C PHE A 538 6.26 2.06 -33.19
N ASN A 539 6.97 2.81 -34.03
CA ASN A 539 6.97 2.56 -35.48
C ASN A 539 7.66 1.24 -35.83
N ILE A 540 8.67 0.84 -35.06
CA ILE A 540 9.31 -0.48 -35.21
C ILE A 540 8.36 -1.61 -34.82
N THR A 541 7.57 -1.46 -33.74
CA THR A 541 6.75 -2.56 -33.23
C THR A 541 5.37 -2.75 -33.89
N GLY A 542 4.97 -1.89 -34.83
CA GLY A 542 3.81 -2.14 -35.69
C GLY A 542 2.41 -1.81 -35.11
N SER A 543 1.37 -2.45 -35.66
CA SER A 543 -0.05 -2.03 -35.66
C SER A 543 -0.91 -2.47 -34.46
N ILE A 544 -0.31 -2.87 -33.34
CA ILE A 544 -1.07 -3.31 -32.14
C ILE A 544 -1.62 -2.14 -31.29
N ARG A 545 -1.62 -0.92 -31.84
CA ARG A 545 -1.97 0.30 -31.12
C ARG A 545 -3.07 1.09 -31.80
N GLN A 546 -3.97 1.63 -30.98
CA GLN A 546 -4.78 2.77 -31.34
C GLN A 546 -4.01 4.05 -30.97
N ASN A 547 -4.01 5.05 -31.84
CA ASN A 547 -3.22 6.26 -31.66
C ASN A 547 -4.12 7.50 -31.72
N MET A 548 -3.98 8.40 -30.76
CA MET A 548 -4.72 9.66 -30.72
C MET A 548 -3.80 10.83 -30.39
N ILE A 549 -3.93 11.93 -31.15
CA ILE A 549 -3.06 13.10 -31.06
C ILE A 549 -3.84 14.31 -30.57
N LEU A 550 -3.67 14.68 -29.29
CA LEU A 550 -4.45 15.74 -28.65
C LEU A 550 -4.31 17.09 -29.33
N HIS A 551 -3.11 17.44 -29.81
CA HIS A 551 -2.86 18.72 -30.49
C HIS A 551 -3.32 18.72 -31.96
N ARG A 552 -3.92 17.62 -32.45
CA ARG A 552 -4.57 17.54 -33.76
C ARG A 552 -6.10 17.38 -33.66
N VAL A 553 -6.63 17.39 -32.44
CA VAL A 553 -8.08 17.52 -32.22
C VAL A 553 -8.52 18.87 -32.78
N GLU A 554 -9.75 18.92 -33.29
CA GLU A 554 -10.32 20.15 -33.86
C GLU A 554 -10.18 21.32 -32.88
N GLU A 555 -9.59 22.41 -33.35
CA GLU A 555 -9.23 23.57 -32.54
C GLU A 555 -10.45 24.18 -31.85
N THR A 556 -11.59 24.20 -32.52
CA THR A 556 -12.89 24.67 -32.01
C THR A 556 -13.30 23.90 -30.75
N LYS A 557 -13.04 22.58 -30.69
CA LYS A 557 -13.34 21.73 -29.52
C LYS A 557 -12.39 22.01 -28.38
N ILE A 558 -11.08 22.15 -28.66
CA ILE A 558 -10.08 22.51 -27.64
C ILE A 558 -10.41 23.87 -27.03
N GLN A 559 -10.74 24.85 -27.86
CA GLN A 559 -11.12 26.19 -27.43
C GLN A 559 -12.41 26.18 -26.59
N SER A 560 -13.39 25.36 -26.97
CA SER A 560 -14.62 25.14 -26.18
C SER A 560 -14.31 24.55 -24.81
N ASP A 561 -13.48 23.51 -24.73
CA ASP A 561 -13.11 22.90 -23.46
C ASP A 561 -12.34 23.88 -22.55
N ILE A 562 -11.39 24.64 -23.11
CA ILE A 562 -10.64 25.67 -22.38
C ILE A 562 -11.57 26.80 -21.88
N ARG A 563 -12.56 27.19 -22.69
CA ARG A 563 -13.58 28.15 -22.30
C ARG A 563 -14.37 27.65 -21.09
N ILE A 564 -14.88 26.43 -21.13
CA ILE A 564 -15.64 25.83 -20.03
C ILE A 564 -14.80 25.82 -18.75
N PHE A 565 -13.53 25.42 -18.84
CA PHE A 565 -12.62 25.45 -17.70
C PHE A 565 -12.44 26.87 -17.14
N LEU A 566 -12.08 27.85 -17.98
CA LEU A 566 -11.83 29.23 -17.53
C LEU A 566 -13.10 29.89 -16.99
N GLU A 567 -14.26 29.66 -17.59
CA GLU A 567 -15.54 30.20 -17.11
C GLU A 567 -15.84 29.73 -15.68
N ASN A 568 -15.71 28.43 -15.42
CA ASN A 568 -15.97 27.88 -14.09
C ASN A 568 -14.92 28.31 -13.07
N ASP A 569 -13.63 28.27 -13.44
CA ASP A 569 -12.54 28.68 -12.55
C ASP A 569 -12.62 30.18 -12.18
N ILE A 570 -12.94 31.04 -13.14
CA ILE A 570 -13.09 32.48 -12.90
C ILE A 570 -14.33 32.77 -12.07
N GLU A 571 -15.43 32.05 -12.28
CA GLU A 571 -16.65 32.18 -11.46
C GLU A 571 -16.39 31.78 -10.00
N GLU A 572 -15.65 30.69 -9.79
CA GLU A 572 -15.22 30.26 -8.46
C GLU A 572 -14.33 31.31 -7.80
N TYR A 573 -13.30 31.81 -8.51
CA TYR A 573 -12.43 32.87 -8.04
C TYR A 573 -13.23 34.12 -7.63
N LYS A 574 -14.14 34.57 -8.50
CA LYS A 574 -14.99 35.73 -8.26
C LYS A 574 -15.85 35.53 -7.01
N THR A 575 -16.40 34.34 -6.83
CA THR A 575 -17.20 33.97 -5.66
C THR A 575 -16.36 34.05 -4.38
N GLN A 576 -15.19 33.42 -4.36
CA GLN A 576 -14.26 33.44 -3.22
C GLN A 576 -13.77 34.86 -2.92
N TYR A 577 -13.38 35.62 -3.95
CA TYR A 577 -12.91 37.00 -3.82
C TYR A 577 -14.00 37.89 -3.20
N ASN A 578 -15.23 37.77 -3.71
CA ASN A 578 -16.35 38.56 -3.22
C ASN A 578 -16.83 38.13 -1.84
N GLN A 579 -16.57 36.90 -1.40
CA GLN A 579 -16.91 36.41 -0.06
C GLN A 579 -15.90 36.81 1.03
N ASN A 580 -14.71 37.27 0.66
CA ASN A 580 -13.68 37.67 1.62
C ASN A 580 -14.10 38.95 2.38
N GLU A 581 -14.30 38.83 3.70
CA GLU A 581 -14.79 39.93 4.54
C GLU A 581 -13.89 41.17 4.54
N GLU A 582 -12.57 41.01 4.49
CA GLU A 582 -11.65 42.14 4.51
C GLU A 582 -11.74 42.95 3.21
N LYS A 583 -11.82 42.26 2.07
CA LYS A 583 -12.01 42.89 0.76
C LYS A 583 -13.38 43.56 0.64
N MET A 584 -14.43 42.92 1.17
CA MET A 584 -15.76 43.52 1.29
C MET A 584 -15.73 44.82 2.13
N LYS A 585 -15.08 44.81 3.30
CA LYS A 585 -14.95 45.98 4.19
C LYS A 585 -14.18 47.13 3.52
N GLN A 586 -13.26 46.81 2.60
CA GLN A 586 -12.51 47.78 1.79
C GLN A 586 -13.26 48.24 0.52
N GLY A 587 -14.49 47.80 0.29
CA GLY A 587 -15.29 48.14 -0.90
C GLY A 587 -14.78 47.50 -2.20
N GLN A 588 -13.89 46.52 -2.11
CA GLN A 588 -13.30 45.84 -3.26
C GLN A 588 -14.16 44.63 -3.63
N ARG A 589 -15.21 44.87 -4.42
CA ARG A 589 -16.10 43.82 -4.95
C ARG A 589 -16.01 43.76 -6.47
N LEU A 590 -15.83 42.56 -7.01
CA LEU A 590 -15.84 42.33 -8.44
C LEU A 590 -17.28 42.37 -8.99
N PRO A 591 -17.52 43.01 -10.16
CA PRO A 591 -18.82 43.02 -10.84
C PRO A 591 -19.39 41.64 -11.11
N LEU A 592 -20.72 41.53 -11.26
CA LEU A 592 -21.38 40.26 -11.56
C LEU A 592 -20.92 39.65 -12.88
N ASP A 593 -20.65 40.50 -13.88
CA ASP A 593 -20.20 40.12 -15.21
C ASP A 593 -18.67 40.08 -15.34
N TRP A 594 -17.92 40.28 -14.25
CA TRP A 594 -16.45 40.24 -14.27
C TRP A 594 -15.93 38.88 -14.76
N PRO A 595 -14.86 38.84 -15.59
CA PRO A 595 -14.09 39.96 -16.15
C PRO A 595 -14.69 40.55 -17.45
N GLY A 596 -15.88 40.13 -17.84
CA GLY A 596 -16.54 40.52 -19.08
C GLY A 596 -16.20 39.55 -20.23
N LYS A 597 -17.18 39.33 -21.12
CA LYS A 597 -17.06 38.38 -22.24
C LYS A 597 -15.87 38.66 -23.16
N GLY A 598 -15.53 39.94 -23.37
CA GLY A 598 -14.41 40.34 -24.21
C GLY A 598 -13.05 39.92 -23.64
N ILE A 599 -12.84 40.11 -22.34
CA ILE A 599 -11.61 39.70 -21.66
C ILE A 599 -11.52 38.18 -21.60
N LEU A 600 -12.61 37.51 -21.23
CA LEU A 600 -12.66 36.04 -21.22
C LEU A 600 -12.28 35.45 -22.58
N ASN A 601 -12.82 35.99 -23.68
CA ASN A 601 -12.47 35.55 -25.03
C ASN A 601 -10.98 35.72 -25.35
N ARG A 602 -10.35 36.80 -24.86
CA ARG A 602 -8.91 37.00 -25.02
C ARG A 602 -8.10 35.98 -24.22
N LEU A 603 -8.50 35.70 -22.98
CA LEU A 603 -7.86 34.68 -22.13
C LEU A 603 -7.99 33.28 -22.74
N VAL A 604 -9.17 32.93 -23.26
CA VAL A 604 -9.40 31.66 -23.97
C VAL A 604 -8.49 31.55 -25.20
N ARG A 605 -8.42 32.61 -26.01
CA ARG A 605 -7.56 32.63 -27.20
C ARG A 605 -6.08 32.47 -26.83
N MET A 606 -5.60 33.25 -25.86
CA MET A 606 -4.23 33.15 -25.36
C MET A 606 -3.90 31.75 -24.83
N ALA A 607 -4.82 31.14 -24.09
CA ALA A 607 -4.61 29.81 -23.52
C ALA A 607 -4.68 28.70 -24.57
N SER A 608 -5.49 28.85 -25.63
CA SER A 608 -5.63 27.83 -26.67
C SER A 608 -4.31 27.60 -27.42
N PRO A 609 -3.88 26.34 -27.69
CA PRO A 609 -4.56 25.07 -27.39
C PRO A 609 -4.09 24.40 -26.06
N LEU A 610 -3.39 25.13 -25.20
CA LEU A 610 -2.68 24.60 -24.03
C LEU A 610 -3.49 24.81 -22.73
N PHE A 611 -3.98 23.72 -22.14
CA PHE A 611 -4.64 23.74 -20.82
C PHE A 611 -3.74 24.29 -19.71
N ILE A 612 -2.43 24.04 -19.81
CA ILE A 612 -1.49 24.59 -18.84
C ILE A 612 -1.49 26.12 -18.82
N SER A 613 -1.71 26.77 -19.96
CA SER A 613 -1.79 28.23 -20.01
C SER A 613 -3.01 28.72 -19.25
N ALA A 614 -4.17 28.09 -19.44
CA ALA A 614 -5.38 28.40 -18.68
C ALA A 614 -5.18 28.18 -17.17
N ALA A 615 -4.63 27.03 -16.77
CA ALA A 615 -4.36 26.75 -15.36
C ALA A 615 -3.32 27.72 -14.75
N THR A 616 -2.31 28.13 -15.52
CA THR A 616 -1.30 29.09 -15.07
C THR A 616 -1.92 30.47 -14.85
N VAL A 617 -2.81 30.92 -15.74
CA VAL A 617 -3.63 32.14 -15.55
C VAL A 617 -4.42 32.06 -14.26
N SER A 618 -5.14 30.95 -14.03
CA SER A 618 -5.92 30.74 -12.81
C SER A 618 -5.08 30.84 -11.53
N ARG A 619 -3.87 30.25 -11.53
CA ARG A 619 -2.91 30.35 -10.41
C ARG A 619 -2.36 31.76 -10.24
N MET A 620 -2.05 32.45 -11.34
CA MET A 620 -1.59 33.84 -11.32
C MET A 620 -2.63 34.79 -10.72
N LEU A 621 -3.91 34.62 -11.05
CA LEU A 621 -5.01 35.40 -10.45
C LEU A 621 -5.14 35.17 -8.93
N ARG A 622 -4.97 33.91 -8.51
CA ARG A 622 -5.03 33.47 -7.11
C ARG A 622 -3.75 33.75 -6.32
N ASN A 623 -2.66 34.13 -6.97
CA ASN A 623 -1.39 34.41 -6.28
C ASN A 623 -1.51 35.67 -5.41
N GLU A 624 -1.60 35.50 -4.10
CA GLU A 624 -1.67 36.61 -3.14
C GLU A 624 -0.38 37.41 -3.01
N GLN A 625 0.76 36.83 -3.40
CA GLN A 625 2.07 37.51 -3.44
C GLN A 625 2.16 38.51 -4.58
N TRP A 626 1.16 38.51 -5.46
CA TRP A 626 0.95 39.51 -6.48
C TRP A 626 0.00 40.60 -5.91
N PRO A 627 0.51 41.74 -5.39
CA PRO A 627 -0.26 42.79 -4.72
C PRO A 627 -1.22 43.59 -5.63
N GLU A 628 -1.06 43.49 -6.94
CA GLU A 628 -1.92 44.12 -7.95
C GLU A 628 -3.37 43.62 -7.86
N THR A 629 -4.33 44.46 -8.25
CA THR A 629 -5.76 44.08 -8.27
C THR A 629 -6.04 43.02 -9.34
N PRO A 630 -7.15 42.27 -9.26
CA PRO A 630 -7.48 41.25 -10.27
C PRO A 630 -7.47 41.80 -11.71
N ASP A 631 -7.99 43.01 -11.93
CA ASP A 631 -7.98 43.65 -13.25
C ASP A 631 -6.56 44.00 -13.72
N GLN A 632 -5.70 44.47 -12.81
CA GLN A 632 -4.29 44.75 -13.11
C GLN A 632 -3.52 43.47 -13.43
N LYS A 633 -3.78 42.36 -12.72
CA LYS A 633 -3.19 41.05 -13.02
C LYS A 633 -3.60 40.57 -14.41
N ILE A 634 -4.89 40.65 -14.74
CA ILE A 634 -5.39 40.31 -16.08
C ILE A 634 -4.75 41.19 -17.15
N ALA A 635 -4.67 42.51 -16.92
CA ALA A 635 -4.05 43.44 -17.86
C ALA A 635 -2.59 43.05 -18.13
N HIS A 636 -1.81 42.82 -17.08
CA HIS A 636 -0.42 42.38 -17.19
C HIS A 636 -0.28 41.04 -17.93
N ILE A 637 -1.10 40.04 -17.60
CA ILE A 637 -1.12 38.75 -18.31
C ILE A 637 -1.35 38.95 -19.82
N LEU A 638 -2.32 39.79 -20.17
CA LEU A 638 -2.70 40.05 -21.55
C LEU A 638 -1.69 40.93 -22.31
N GLU A 639 -0.87 41.72 -21.61
CA GLU A 639 0.23 42.50 -22.21
C GLU A 639 1.34 41.60 -22.75
N PHE A 640 1.65 40.51 -22.04
CA PHE A 640 2.67 39.54 -22.47
C PHE A 640 2.18 38.58 -23.56
N SER A 641 0.87 38.52 -23.82
CA SER A 641 0.27 37.70 -24.89
C SER A 641 0.51 38.27 -26.31
N THR A 642 1.73 38.74 -26.61
CA THR A 642 2.07 39.44 -27.86
C THR A 642 2.14 38.52 -29.07
N ARG A 643 2.40 37.22 -28.87
CA ARG A 643 2.59 36.22 -29.95
C ARG A 643 1.30 35.52 -30.40
N GLY A 644 0.18 35.74 -29.71
CA GLY A 644 -1.11 35.14 -30.05
C GLY A 644 -1.45 33.88 -29.23
N GLU A 645 -1.86 32.81 -29.92
CA GLU A 645 -2.39 31.57 -29.32
C GLU A 645 -1.25 30.63 -28.88
N GLY A 646 -1.32 30.07 -27.67
CA GLY A 646 -0.64 28.81 -27.37
C GLY A 646 0.81 28.92 -26.90
N HIS A 647 1.24 30.08 -26.42
CA HIS A 647 2.60 30.32 -25.93
C HIS A 647 2.64 30.41 -24.40
N VAL A 648 2.83 29.26 -23.74
CA VAL A 648 2.98 29.23 -22.26
C VAL A 648 4.26 29.96 -21.82
N GLU A 649 5.26 30.05 -22.70
CA GLU A 649 6.51 30.77 -22.47
C GLU A 649 6.27 32.26 -22.24
N ASP A 650 5.26 32.87 -22.88
CA ASP A 650 4.90 34.27 -22.65
C ASP A 650 4.38 34.48 -21.23
N LEU A 651 3.59 33.54 -20.70
CA LEU A 651 3.13 33.56 -19.30
C LEU A 651 4.31 33.41 -18.34
N TYR A 652 5.25 32.51 -18.62
CA TYR A 652 6.47 32.36 -17.81
C TYR A 652 7.34 33.61 -17.85
N CYS A 653 7.52 34.23 -19.02
CA CYS A 653 8.20 35.51 -19.16
C CYS A 653 7.51 36.59 -18.32
N SER A 654 6.18 36.65 -18.31
CA SER A 654 5.42 37.62 -17.52
C SER A 654 5.70 37.46 -16.02
N ILE A 655 5.72 36.23 -15.51
CA ILE A 655 6.04 35.94 -14.10
C ILE A 655 7.47 36.40 -13.78
N LEU A 656 8.44 36.05 -14.63
CA LEU A 656 9.84 36.40 -14.42
C LEU A 656 10.10 37.92 -14.53
N ALA A 657 9.44 38.61 -15.47
CA ALA A 657 9.54 40.04 -15.64
C ALA A 657 9.00 40.79 -14.41
N GLN A 658 7.83 40.37 -13.91
CA GLN A 658 7.23 40.91 -12.69
C GLN A 658 8.18 40.81 -11.48
N ILE A 659 8.89 39.67 -11.35
CA ILE A 659 9.91 39.49 -10.32
C ILE A 659 11.03 40.51 -10.51
N MET A 660 11.58 40.62 -11.72
CA MET A 660 12.72 41.49 -12.03
C MET A 660 12.41 42.99 -11.85
N ASP A 661 11.18 43.41 -12.13
CA ASP A 661 10.75 44.81 -11.99
C ASP A 661 10.73 45.27 -10.53
N ARG A 662 10.55 44.35 -9.58
CA ARG A 662 10.59 44.63 -8.14
C ARG A 662 12.00 44.66 -7.57
N ILE A 663 12.99 44.16 -8.31
CA ILE A 663 14.38 44.11 -7.83
C ILE A 663 15.11 45.39 -8.26
N PRO A 664 15.64 46.18 -7.29
CA PRO A 664 16.44 47.36 -7.59
C PRO A 664 17.64 47.04 -8.48
N ILE A 665 17.95 47.93 -9.43
CA ILE A 665 19.00 47.71 -10.46
C ILE A 665 20.34 47.24 -9.85
N HIS A 666 20.77 47.85 -8.75
CA HIS A 666 22.03 47.52 -8.07
C HIS A 666 22.03 46.11 -7.43
N ALA A 667 20.86 45.57 -7.09
CA ALA A 667 20.69 44.25 -6.48
C ALA A 667 20.47 43.13 -7.53
N ARG A 668 20.12 43.48 -8.77
CA ARG A 668 19.75 42.51 -9.84
C ARG A 668 20.84 41.46 -10.08
N LYS A 669 22.12 41.84 -10.15
CA LYS A 669 23.21 40.88 -10.40
C LYS A 669 23.31 39.81 -9.31
N LYS A 670 23.22 40.21 -8.03
CA LYS A 670 23.24 39.29 -6.90
C LYS A 670 21.98 38.41 -6.91
N PHE A 671 20.81 39.02 -7.11
CA PHE A 671 19.54 38.31 -7.20
C PHE A 671 19.55 37.24 -8.28
N THR A 672 20.02 37.57 -9.48
CA THR A 672 20.10 36.64 -10.61
C THR A 672 21.00 35.45 -10.31
N ALA A 673 22.18 35.68 -9.73
CA ALA A 673 23.10 34.59 -9.39
C ALA A 673 22.53 33.64 -8.33
N GLU A 674 21.81 34.17 -7.33
CA GLU A 674 21.10 33.38 -6.32
C GLU A 674 19.92 32.63 -6.94
N PHE A 675 19.12 33.30 -7.78
CA PHE A 675 17.99 32.72 -8.48
C PHE A 675 18.42 31.53 -9.33
N GLN A 676 19.45 31.69 -10.15
CA GLN A 676 19.97 30.61 -11.01
C GLN A 676 20.40 29.39 -10.21
N LYS A 677 21.00 29.59 -9.03
CA LYS A 677 21.39 28.48 -8.15
C LYS A 677 20.19 27.83 -7.46
N ILE A 678 19.31 28.63 -6.85
CA ILE A 678 18.17 28.11 -6.06
C ILE A 678 17.12 27.48 -6.98
N VAL A 679 16.62 28.23 -7.96
CA VAL A 679 15.60 27.75 -8.91
C VAL A 679 16.20 26.69 -9.83
N GLY A 680 17.47 26.87 -10.26
CA GLY A 680 18.17 25.84 -11.02
C GLY A 680 18.31 24.53 -10.25
N SER A 681 18.54 24.58 -8.94
CA SER A 681 18.51 23.36 -8.10
C SER A 681 17.13 22.71 -8.17
N VAL A 682 16.06 23.44 -7.84
CA VAL A 682 14.69 22.90 -7.85
C VAL A 682 14.33 22.25 -9.18
N VAL A 683 14.80 22.82 -10.29
CA VAL A 683 14.51 22.35 -11.65
C VAL A 683 15.37 21.13 -12.07
N LEU A 684 16.56 20.95 -11.49
CA LEU A 684 17.55 19.95 -11.91
C LEU A 684 17.82 18.85 -10.88
N LEU A 685 17.23 18.94 -9.68
CA LEU A 685 17.27 17.86 -8.70
C LEU A 685 16.57 16.61 -9.28
N THR A 686 17.24 15.47 -9.21
CA THR A 686 16.72 14.16 -9.63
C THR A 686 15.62 13.61 -8.70
N SER A 687 15.54 14.13 -7.48
CA SER A 687 14.51 13.86 -6.47
C SER A 687 14.26 15.17 -5.72
N PRO A 688 13.01 15.63 -5.54
CA PRO A 688 12.75 16.98 -5.07
C PRO A 688 13.03 17.06 -3.57
N LEU A 689 13.64 18.16 -3.17
CA LEU A 689 13.99 18.43 -1.78
C LEU A 689 13.00 19.41 -1.17
N SER A 690 12.80 19.28 0.14
CA SER A 690 12.12 20.30 0.93
C SER A 690 12.95 21.59 1.00
N ILE A 691 12.37 22.70 1.44
CA ILE A 691 13.14 23.94 1.69
C ILE A 691 14.23 23.68 2.73
N SER A 692 13.91 22.90 3.76
CA SER A 692 14.86 22.49 4.80
C SER A 692 16.04 21.74 4.20
N ALA A 693 15.80 20.66 3.45
CA ALA A 693 16.87 19.87 2.87
C ALA A 693 17.64 20.60 1.75
N LEU A 694 16.96 21.44 0.98
CA LEU A 694 17.61 22.28 -0.02
C LEU A 694 18.53 23.31 0.66
N SER A 695 18.16 23.83 1.83
CA SER A 695 19.01 24.72 2.64
C SER A 695 20.29 24.01 3.06
N ASP A 696 20.18 22.77 3.55
CA ASP A 696 21.33 21.98 4.00
C ASP A 696 22.25 21.63 2.82
N LEU A 697 21.68 21.21 1.68
CA LEU A 697 22.46 20.90 0.48
C LEU A 697 23.14 22.14 -0.10
N THR A 698 22.37 23.23 -0.30
CA THR A 698 22.85 24.40 -1.04
C THR A 698 23.58 25.42 -0.17
N GLY A 699 23.40 25.37 1.15
CA GLY A 699 23.90 26.33 2.16
C GLY A 699 23.30 27.73 2.09
N PHE A 700 22.26 27.93 1.29
CA PHE A 700 21.43 29.13 1.39
C PHE A 700 20.55 29.02 2.63
N GLN A 701 20.24 30.15 3.26
CA GLN A 701 19.28 30.16 4.37
C GLN A 701 17.87 29.83 3.87
N LYS A 702 17.06 29.16 4.68
CA LYS A 702 15.65 28.85 4.35
C LYS A 702 14.86 30.09 3.90
N SER A 703 15.12 31.25 4.50
CA SER A 703 14.50 32.54 4.14
C SER A 703 14.93 33.04 2.75
N GLU A 704 16.20 32.85 2.37
CA GLU A 704 16.72 33.20 1.04
C GLU A 704 16.06 32.32 -0.02
N ILE A 705 15.99 31.00 0.23
CA ILE A 705 15.31 30.04 -0.65
C ILE A 705 13.84 30.42 -0.80
N TYR A 706 13.12 30.58 0.30
CA TYR A 706 11.71 30.94 0.29
C TYR A 706 11.48 32.24 -0.50
N SER A 707 12.32 33.26 -0.31
CA SER A 707 12.19 34.54 -1.02
C SER A 707 12.33 34.43 -2.56
N LYS A 708 13.07 33.43 -3.08
CA LYS A 708 13.19 33.20 -4.53
C LYS A 708 12.09 32.31 -5.09
N LEU A 709 11.62 31.34 -4.31
CA LEU A 709 10.61 30.37 -4.76
C LEU A 709 9.18 30.89 -4.61
N ASN A 710 8.89 31.64 -3.55
CA ASN A 710 7.54 32.14 -3.25
C ASN A 710 6.92 32.98 -4.39
N PRO A 711 7.66 33.86 -5.10
CA PRO A 711 7.13 34.56 -6.27
C PRO A 711 6.75 33.65 -7.45
N LEU A 712 7.26 32.41 -7.48
CA LEU A 712 7.01 31.42 -8.52
C LEU A 712 5.87 30.44 -8.15
N SER A 713 5.00 30.79 -7.20
CA SER A 713 3.87 29.96 -6.75
C SER A 713 2.83 29.61 -7.83
N SER A 714 2.90 30.22 -9.01
CA SER A 714 2.09 29.85 -10.18
C SER A 714 2.67 28.67 -10.98
N VAL A 715 3.95 28.35 -10.79
CA VAL A 715 4.67 27.26 -11.48
C VAL A 715 5.32 26.25 -10.53
N LEU A 716 5.48 26.61 -9.26
CA LEU A 716 5.97 25.76 -8.17
C LEU A 716 4.88 25.52 -7.13
N ASP A 717 4.80 24.28 -6.65
CA ASP A 717 4.07 23.90 -5.45
C ASP A 717 5.03 23.94 -4.24
N VAL A 718 4.78 24.88 -3.34
CA VAL A 718 5.56 25.11 -2.11
C VAL A 718 4.58 25.14 -0.94
N GLN A 719 4.28 23.96 -0.38
CA GLN A 719 3.27 23.81 0.67
C GLN A 719 3.81 24.21 2.05
N SER A 720 4.96 23.66 2.44
CA SER A 720 5.62 23.90 3.72
C SER A 720 7.13 23.80 3.61
N ALA A 721 7.84 24.12 4.70
CA ALA A 721 9.30 24.06 4.73
C ALA A 721 9.87 22.63 4.62
N ASP A 722 9.09 21.63 5.04
CA ASP A 722 9.53 20.23 5.17
C ASP A 722 8.90 19.31 4.10
N THR A 723 7.99 19.83 3.30
CA THR A 723 7.45 19.14 2.12
C THR A 723 8.33 19.38 0.90
N PRO A 724 8.58 18.37 0.05
CA PRO A 724 9.33 18.54 -1.20
C PRO A 724 8.74 19.62 -2.11
N ILE A 725 9.60 20.48 -2.66
CA ILE A 725 9.21 21.49 -3.64
C ILE A 725 8.97 20.80 -4.98
N LYS A 726 7.78 20.97 -5.57
CA LYS A 726 7.41 20.32 -6.83
C LYS A 726 7.15 21.35 -7.94
N LEU A 727 7.47 20.99 -9.17
CA LEU A 727 6.99 21.72 -10.36
C LEU A 727 5.54 21.32 -10.64
N PHE A 728 4.67 22.28 -10.97
CA PHE A 728 3.34 21.93 -11.47
C PHE A 728 3.40 21.21 -12.82
N HIS A 729 4.42 21.52 -13.63
CA HIS A 729 4.62 20.87 -14.92
C HIS A 729 6.05 21.07 -15.45
N LEU A 730 6.59 20.07 -16.15
CA LEU A 730 7.94 20.12 -16.73
C LEU A 730 8.16 21.21 -17.80
N SER A 731 7.09 21.78 -18.38
CA SER A 731 7.24 22.87 -19.36
C SER A 731 7.94 24.10 -18.78
N TYR A 732 7.82 24.35 -17.47
CA TYR A 732 8.58 25.43 -16.84
C TYR A 732 10.08 25.10 -16.79
N ARG A 733 10.44 23.86 -16.46
CA ARG A 733 11.81 23.34 -16.57
C ARG A 733 12.34 23.52 -17.99
N ASP A 734 11.58 23.06 -18.98
CA ASP A 734 11.99 23.12 -20.39
C ASP A 734 12.23 24.58 -20.82
N PHE A 735 11.35 25.50 -20.41
CA PHE A 735 11.46 26.94 -20.68
C PHE A 735 12.71 27.58 -20.07
N VAL A 736 13.00 27.34 -18.79
CA VAL A 736 14.13 28.03 -18.11
C VAL A 736 15.50 27.54 -18.57
N LEU A 737 15.57 26.33 -19.14
CA LEU A 737 16.80 25.72 -19.67
C LEU A 737 17.02 26.07 -21.15
N ASP A 738 15.96 26.23 -21.94
CA ASP A 738 16.06 26.54 -23.37
C ASP A 738 16.53 27.99 -23.63
N GLU A 739 17.56 28.13 -24.46
CA GLU A 739 18.08 29.44 -24.84
C GLU A 739 17.12 30.22 -25.72
N ASN A 740 16.38 29.52 -26.60
CA ASN A 740 15.51 30.16 -27.58
C ASN A 740 14.28 30.81 -26.94
N SER A 741 13.85 30.27 -25.80
CA SER A 741 12.75 30.77 -24.98
C SER A 741 12.94 32.22 -24.51
N PHE A 742 14.19 32.72 -24.42
CA PHE A 742 14.48 34.08 -23.95
C PHE A 742 14.83 35.09 -25.07
N ILE A 743 14.77 34.69 -26.35
CA ILE A 743 15.21 35.54 -27.49
C ILE A 743 14.13 36.58 -27.89
N GLY A 744 12.86 36.33 -27.57
CA GLY A 744 11.75 37.23 -27.91
C GLY A 744 11.74 38.57 -27.18
N GLU A 745 10.93 39.53 -27.65
CA GLU A 745 10.72 40.82 -26.99
C GLU A 745 10.36 40.67 -25.50
N ASN A 746 9.44 39.75 -25.19
CA ASN A 746 9.03 39.43 -23.82
C ASN A 746 10.15 38.79 -22.98
N GLY A 747 11.05 38.04 -23.62
CA GLY A 747 12.14 37.32 -22.96
C GLY A 747 13.35 38.20 -22.62
N MET A 748 13.53 39.32 -23.31
CA MET A 748 14.68 40.21 -23.11
C MET A 748 14.74 40.79 -21.69
N SER A 749 13.60 41.09 -21.07
CA SER A 749 13.52 41.65 -19.71
C SER A 749 13.98 40.65 -18.63
N CYS A 750 13.85 39.35 -18.90
CA CYS A 750 14.14 38.27 -17.94
C CYS A 750 15.27 37.33 -18.37
N ARG A 751 15.95 37.58 -19.50
CA ARG A 751 17.04 36.76 -20.04
C ARG A 751 18.15 36.42 -19.05
N GLY A 752 18.43 37.33 -18.11
CA GLY A 752 19.42 37.10 -17.06
C GLY A 752 19.07 35.90 -16.15
N LEU A 753 17.80 35.54 -16.03
CA LEU A 753 17.32 34.45 -15.17
C LEU A 753 17.40 33.06 -15.82
N ARG A 754 17.84 32.94 -17.08
CA ARG A 754 18.06 31.65 -17.75
C ARG A 754 19.00 30.78 -16.92
N ILE A 755 18.69 29.50 -16.83
CA ILE A 755 19.49 28.50 -16.12
C ILE A 755 20.34 27.73 -17.14
N GLU A 756 21.64 27.65 -16.89
CA GLU A 756 22.56 26.82 -17.67
C GLU A 756 22.73 25.47 -16.98
N GLU A 757 22.18 24.42 -17.59
CA GLU A 757 22.04 23.08 -17.01
C GLU A 757 23.37 22.51 -16.50
N ALA A 758 24.39 22.45 -17.35
CA ALA A 758 25.70 21.91 -16.99
C ALA A 758 26.37 22.70 -15.84
N THR A 759 26.22 24.02 -15.83
CA THR A 759 26.79 24.89 -14.79
C THR A 759 26.15 24.62 -13.43
N ILE A 760 24.83 24.44 -13.37
CA ILE A 760 24.13 24.13 -12.12
C ILE A 760 24.38 22.69 -11.66
N HIS A 761 24.40 21.70 -12.56
CA HIS A 761 24.78 20.33 -12.20
C HIS A 761 26.20 20.27 -11.62
N ALA A 762 27.17 20.94 -12.26
CA ALA A 762 28.53 20.99 -11.73
C ALA A 762 28.62 21.69 -10.37
N TRP A 763 27.75 22.68 -10.11
CA TRP A 763 27.65 23.31 -8.81
C TRP A 763 27.00 22.40 -7.77
N LEU A 764 25.91 21.70 -8.10
CA LEU A 764 25.25 20.72 -7.23
C LEU A 764 26.18 19.56 -6.86
N ALA A 765 26.93 19.02 -7.83
CA ALA A 765 27.94 17.98 -7.58
C ALA A 765 28.93 18.41 -6.50
N LYS A 766 29.46 19.65 -6.61
CA LYS A 766 30.38 20.21 -5.60
C LYS A 766 29.71 20.35 -4.23
N ARG A 767 28.44 20.76 -4.16
CA ARG A 767 27.70 20.85 -2.89
C ARG A 767 27.45 19.48 -2.27
N CYS A 768 27.05 18.47 -3.06
CA CYS A 768 26.91 17.09 -2.60
C CYS A 768 28.23 16.56 -2.02
N VAL A 769 29.33 16.70 -2.77
CA VAL A 769 30.65 16.21 -2.33
C VAL A 769 31.11 16.89 -1.04
N GLN A 770 30.88 18.21 -0.90
CA GLN A 770 31.18 18.95 0.33
C GLN A 770 30.36 18.47 1.53
N LEU A 771 29.06 18.25 1.34
CA LEU A 771 28.17 17.74 2.38
C LEU A 771 28.63 16.36 2.85
N LEU A 772 28.82 15.43 1.90
CA LEU A 772 29.26 14.06 2.21
C LEU A 772 30.64 14.00 2.86
N SER A 773 31.56 14.89 2.46
CA SER A 773 32.91 14.95 3.07
C SER A 773 32.85 15.34 4.55
N THR A 774 31.82 16.10 4.95
CA THR A 774 31.67 16.64 6.31
C THR A 774 30.87 15.69 7.19
N ASP A 775 29.74 15.19 6.70
CA ASP A 775 28.75 14.52 7.55
C ASP A 775 28.86 12.99 7.55
N LEU A 776 29.43 12.37 6.51
CA LEU A 776 29.62 10.92 6.51
C LEU A 776 30.67 10.52 7.56
N HIS A 777 30.33 9.53 8.37
CA HIS A 777 31.22 8.96 9.39
C HIS A 777 30.92 7.47 9.58
N ASN A 778 31.82 6.76 10.26
CA ASN A 778 31.64 5.32 10.54
C ASN A 778 30.44 5.15 11.47
N ASP A 779 29.64 4.12 11.24
CA ASP A 779 28.44 3.83 12.03
C ASP A 779 27.48 5.04 11.99
N ILE A 780 27.07 5.43 10.77
CA ILE A 780 26.32 6.67 10.55
C ILE A 780 24.97 6.67 11.27
N CYS A 781 24.37 5.49 11.43
CA CYS A 781 23.13 5.28 12.19
C CYS A 781 23.37 5.08 13.70
N ASN A 782 24.63 5.15 14.16
CA ASN A 782 25.05 5.02 15.56
C ASN A 782 24.43 3.79 16.27
N LEU A 783 24.47 2.64 15.60
CA LEU A 783 23.89 1.39 16.09
C LEU A 783 24.81 0.66 17.07
N GLN A 784 26.11 0.96 17.03
CA GLN A 784 27.15 0.38 17.91
C GLN A 784 27.28 -1.15 17.83
N ASP A 785 26.65 -1.77 16.84
CA ASP A 785 26.73 -3.19 16.55
C ASP A 785 26.89 -3.41 15.03
N PRO A 786 28.09 -3.84 14.57
CA PRO A 786 28.35 -4.05 13.15
C PRO A 786 27.65 -5.28 12.55
N GLY A 787 26.99 -6.11 13.37
CA GLY A 787 26.25 -7.30 12.93
C GLY A 787 24.80 -7.03 12.53
N VAL A 788 24.28 -5.82 12.77
CA VAL A 788 22.87 -5.47 12.53
C VAL A 788 22.56 -5.46 11.04
N ILE A 789 21.53 -6.22 10.65
CA ILE A 789 21.08 -6.26 9.26
C ILE A 789 20.07 -5.15 8.97
N ARG A 790 20.00 -4.72 7.70
CA ARG A 790 19.16 -3.61 7.27
C ARG A 790 17.69 -3.79 7.64
N GLU A 791 17.19 -5.01 7.56
CA GLU A 791 15.79 -5.36 7.83
C GLU A 791 15.40 -5.24 9.30
N GLU A 792 16.38 -5.21 10.22
CA GLU A 792 16.17 -5.07 11.67
C GLU A 792 16.10 -3.60 12.12
N VAL A 793 16.47 -2.65 11.25
CA VAL A 793 16.51 -1.22 11.57
C VAL A 793 15.29 -0.51 11.01
N GLU A 794 14.60 0.24 11.87
CA GLU A 794 13.44 1.04 11.49
C GLU A 794 13.82 2.17 10.53
N GLN A 795 12.89 2.48 9.63
CA GLN A 795 13.07 3.53 8.64
C GLN A 795 13.29 4.91 9.29
N ASP A 796 12.57 5.21 10.38
CA ASP A 796 12.67 6.48 11.10
C ASP A 796 14.08 6.71 11.69
N THR A 797 14.71 5.66 12.23
CA THR A 797 16.09 5.73 12.73
C THR A 797 17.07 6.08 11.62
N ILE A 798 16.85 5.53 10.42
CA ILE A 798 17.68 5.80 9.25
C ILE A 798 17.45 7.23 8.78
N GLU A 799 16.21 7.70 8.71
CA GLU A 799 15.88 9.06 8.28
C GLU A 799 16.38 10.15 9.25
N GLU A 800 16.48 9.82 10.54
CA GLU A 800 17.07 10.70 11.56
C GLU A 800 18.58 10.93 11.31
N HIS A 801 19.31 9.89 10.93
CA HIS A 801 20.77 9.92 10.76
C HIS A 801 21.22 10.19 9.31
N LEU A 802 20.36 9.87 8.34
CA LEU A 802 20.52 10.14 6.92
C LEU A 802 19.39 11.07 6.47
N PRO A 803 19.36 12.34 6.93
CA PRO A 803 18.36 13.30 6.53
C PRO A 803 18.37 13.51 5.02
N GLN A 804 17.25 14.00 4.49
CA GLN A 804 16.94 14.07 3.06
C GLN A 804 18.10 14.64 2.20
N ALA A 805 18.81 15.66 2.67
CA ALA A 805 19.94 16.27 1.95
C ALA A 805 21.15 15.33 1.81
N ILE A 806 21.49 14.59 2.88
CA ILE A 806 22.61 13.63 2.89
C ILE A 806 22.22 12.41 2.04
N ALA A 807 21.01 11.88 2.22
CA ALA A 807 20.49 10.79 1.41
C ALA A 807 20.51 11.14 -0.08
N TYR A 808 20.07 12.35 -0.44
CA TYR A 808 20.14 12.86 -1.80
C TYR A 808 21.57 12.92 -2.32
N ALA A 809 22.49 13.51 -1.55
CA ALA A 809 23.88 13.61 -1.94
C ALA A 809 24.52 12.23 -2.15
N CYS A 810 24.24 11.25 -1.27
CA CYS A 810 24.72 9.88 -1.40
C CYS A 810 24.29 9.24 -2.72
N ILE A 811 23.04 9.46 -3.15
CA ILE A 811 22.47 8.79 -4.33
C ILE A 811 22.86 9.51 -5.63
N TYR A 812 22.90 10.84 -5.66
CA TYR A 812 22.89 11.61 -6.91
C TYR A 812 24.15 12.43 -7.22
N TRP A 813 25.17 12.46 -6.36
CA TRP A 813 26.37 13.28 -6.61
C TRP A 813 27.09 12.89 -7.91
N VAL A 814 27.21 11.60 -8.22
CA VAL A 814 27.84 11.11 -9.47
C VAL A 814 27.03 11.51 -10.69
N HIS A 815 25.70 11.44 -10.61
CA HIS A 815 24.83 11.88 -11.70
C HIS A 815 25.05 13.36 -12.02
N HIS A 816 25.16 14.21 -11.00
CA HIS A 816 25.49 15.63 -11.19
C HIS A 816 26.89 15.88 -11.75
N VAL A 817 27.88 15.02 -11.44
CA VAL A 817 29.21 15.07 -12.08
C VAL A 817 29.09 14.79 -13.58
N GLN A 818 28.31 13.77 -13.97
CA GLN A 818 28.07 13.39 -15.37
C GLN A 818 27.36 14.51 -16.14
N GLU A 819 26.21 14.97 -15.65
CA GLU A 819 25.41 16.01 -16.32
C GLU A 819 26.09 17.38 -16.29
N GLY A 820 26.90 17.64 -15.25
CA GLY A 820 27.77 18.81 -15.17
C GLY A 820 28.95 18.77 -16.14
N LYS A 821 29.14 17.64 -16.87
CA LYS A 821 30.28 17.39 -17.77
C LYS A 821 31.61 17.69 -17.08
N MET A 822 31.70 17.30 -15.81
CA MET A 822 32.86 17.57 -14.99
C MET A 822 34.02 16.65 -15.37
N VAL A 823 35.22 17.22 -15.38
CA VAL A 823 36.47 16.48 -15.56
C VAL A 823 36.98 16.06 -14.19
N LEU A 824 37.03 14.76 -13.93
CA LEU A 824 37.61 14.21 -12.70
C LEU A 824 39.14 14.37 -12.73
N GLN A 825 39.72 14.76 -11.60
CA GLN A 825 41.16 14.99 -11.46
C GLN A 825 41.71 14.33 -10.21
N ASP A 826 42.94 13.81 -10.31
CA ASP A 826 43.66 13.29 -9.16
C ASP A 826 43.86 14.38 -8.10
N GLY A 827 43.35 14.14 -6.89
CA GLY A 827 43.46 15.08 -5.76
C GLY A 827 42.34 16.12 -5.75
N GLY A 828 41.41 16.05 -6.72
CA GLY A 828 40.16 16.81 -6.73
C GLY A 828 39.22 16.42 -5.57
N PRO A 829 38.16 17.21 -5.34
CA PRO A 829 37.19 16.96 -4.26
C PRO A 829 36.56 15.57 -4.32
N GLU A 830 36.20 15.09 -5.51
CA GLU A 830 35.58 13.79 -5.75
C GLU A 830 36.56 12.65 -5.41
N HIS A 831 37.82 12.78 -5.83
CA HIS A 831 38.86 11.80 -5.49
C HIS A 831 39.09 11.74 -3.98
N LYS A 832 39.19 12.89 -3.30
CA LYS A 832 39.38 12.97 -1.85
C LYS A 832 38.21 12.39 -1.06
N LEU A 833 36.98 12.61 -1.53
CA LEU A 833 35.79 11.99 -0.94
C LEU A 833 35.91 10.46 -0.99
N LEU A 834 36.29 9.90 -2.14
CA LEU A 834 36.46 8.44 -2.25
C LEU A 834 37.63 7.94 -1.41
N GLU A 835 38.77 8.62 -1.41
CA GLU A 835 39.95 8.23 -0.63
C GLU A 835 39.64 8.17 0.89
N THR A 836 38.80 9.08 1.39
CA THR A 836 38.57 9.24 2.84
C THR A 836 37.23 8.71 3.34
N LYS A 837 36.20 8.62 2.49
CA LYS A 837 34.81 8.32 2.88
C LYS A 837 34.15 7.22 2.03
N MET A 838 34.87 6.52 1.15
CA MET A 838 34.25 5.50 0.28
C MET A 838 33.49 4.43 1.07
N LEU A 839 34.04 3.92 2.17
CA LEU A 839 33.35 2.92 2.98
C LEU A 839 32.11 3.48 3.68
N ASN A 840 32.17 4.73 4.18
CA ASN A 840 31.03 5.41 4.78
C ASN A 840 29.92 5.68 3.78
N TRP A 841 30.29 6.01 2.54
CA TRP A 841 29.32 6.21 1.47
C TRP A 841 28.63 4.89 1.08
N ILE A 842 29.37 3.79 1.00
CA ILE A 842 28.81 2.44 0.77
C ILE A 842 27.89 2.02 1.92
N GLU A 843 28.29 2.28 3.16
CA GLU A 843 27.48 2.05 4.36
C GLU A 843 26.14 2.82 4.26
N ALA A 844 26.19 4.13 3.97
CA ALA A 844 25.00 4.95 3.79
C ALA A 844 24.09 4.43 2.66
N LEU A 845 24.64 4.03 1.51
CA LEU A 845 23.85 3.43 0.43
C LEU A 845 23.19 2.11 0.83
N THR A 846 23.83 1.34 1.72
CA THR A 846 23.27 0.10 2.27
C THR A 846 22.06 0.41 3.17
N TRP A 847 22.20 1.39 4.07
CA TRP A 847 21.08 1.86 4.90
C TRP A 847 19.91 2.43 4.08
N LEU A 848 20.21 3.08 2.96
CA LEU A 848 19.17 3.56 2.04
C LEU A 848 18.53 2.43 1.20
N GLY A 849 19.05 1.19 1.26
CA GLY A 849 18.58 0.08 0.43
C GLY A 849 18.98 0.20 -1.04
N ARG A 850 20.05 0.95 -1.33
CA ARG A 850 20.51 1.37 -2.67
C ARG A 850 21.90 0.81 -3.01
N ILE A 851 22.38 -0.22 -2.32
CA ILE A 851 23.74 -0.77 -2.50
C ILE A 851 24.02 -1.22 -3.95
N ASN A 852 23.03 -1.79 -4.62
CA ASN A 852 23.15 -2.21 -6.02
C ASN A 852 23.44 -1.03 -6.96
N GLU A 853 22.88 0.15 -6.67
CA GLU A 853 23.22 1.38 -7.42
C GLU A 853 24.63 1.85 -7.12
N GLY A 854 25.11 1.68 -5.89
CA GLY A 854 26.50 2.00 -5.55
C GLY A 854 27.50 1.36 -6.51
N VAL A 855 27.24 0.11 -6.93
CA VAL A 855 28.05 -0.59 -7.92
C VAL A 855 28.00 0.09 -9.29
N GLU A 856 26.82 0.50 -9.76
CA GLU A 856 26.67 1.22 -11.03
C GLU A 856 27.31 2.62 -10.98
N LEU A 857 27.18 3.33 -9.86
CA LEU A 857 27.79 4.64 -9.64
C LEU A 857 29.32 4.55 -9.68
N ILE A 858 29.92 3.51 -9.08
CA ILE A 858 31.37 3.24 -9.16
C ILE A 858 31.79 2.96 -10.61
N ARG A 859 31.02 2.17 -11.37
CA ARG A 859 31.32 1.93 -12.79
C ARG A 859 31.22 3.20 -13.63
N ALA A 860 30.25 4.06 -13.35
CA ALA A 860 30.09 5.35 -13.99
C ALA A 860 31.30 6.26 -13.72
N LEU A 861 31.73 6.36 -12.46
CA LEU A 861 32.93 7.12 -12.06
C LEU A 861 34.19 6.59 -12.75
N LYS A 862 34.37 5.26 -12.80
CA LYS A 862 35.49 4.64 -13.51
C LYS A 862 35.50 5.04 -14.99
N THR A 863 34.33 4.99 -15.64
CA THR A 863 34.21 5.36 -17.05
C THR A 863 34.59 6.83 -17.28
N LEU A 864 34.17 7.74 -16.38
CA LEU A 864 34.54 9.15 -16.44
C LEU A 864 36.05 9.36 -16.25
N ALA A 865 36.68 8.63 -15.33
CA ALA A 865 38.13 8.70 -15.10
C ALA A 865 38.93 8.13 -16.28
N ASP A 866 38.50 7.01 -16.85
CA ASP A 866 39.19 6.30 -17.94
C ASP A 866 39.19 7.13 -19.25
N ILE A 867 38.13 7.88 -19.54
CA ILE A 867 38.07 8.81 -20.70
C ILE A 867 39.21 9.83 -20.67
N HIS A 868 39.70 10.20 -19.48
CA HIS A 868 40.79 11.14 -19.31
C HIS A 868 42.18 10.50 -19.30
N SER A 869 42.29 9.18 -19.19
CA SER A 869 43.57 8.45 -19.33
C SER A 869 43.99 8.22 -20.80
N LEU A 870 43.12 8.54 -21.76
CA LEU A 870 43.30 8.35 -23.20
C LEU A 870 43.63 9.63 -23.98
N PHE A 871 43.72 10.78 -23.30
CA PHE A 871 44.20 12.06 -23.82
C PHE A 871 45.37 12.55 -22.95
#